data_AF-A0AAW6NBD1-F1
#
_entry.id   AF-A0AAW6NBD1-F1
#
_cell.length_a   1.000
_cell.length_b   1.000
_cell.length_c   1.000
_cell.angle_alpha   90.00
_cell.angle_beta   90.00
_cell.angle_gamma   90.00
#
_symmetry.space_group_name_H-M   'P 1'
#
loop_
_entity.id
_entity.type
_entity.pdbx_description
1 polymer ?
#
loop_
_entity_poly.entity_id
_entity_poly.type
_entity_poly.pdbx_seq_one_letter_code
_entity_poly.pdbx_strand_id
1 'polypeptide(L)'
;MEQDFSDALARAFATFGTIGSYGNLTVPTSADDVLNWTVGDYLALVDAAETALTSIDRSVFSMILNDPTLSAELDAEGRALLEAWSAGDFSQITQPLNEVRALMAPYSAETLLRDALDPDGGGIEGIENAFADAETRISELLWNEDNGLFASPTFTVDPDTGVWSSGSAGFSGTTLAEFFSLLGEAAGNAIMSFLGNRDGLLNQLANDGIDPAAIAAATDAAEAASAQALQALQEIGTRVTTQGTSNPTDIESQATAQIQGLINALVSALPGLGNALDTLIFGSRNSDPTFIVSPQGDVSGSDEGDWFYLSKLADSFDGGSGADVLFGFEGDDSLLGGGDADNLFGGAGNDMLRGGSGNDQINGGEGDSDVANFLNGLGQFTLQFSSDGSVTVQDRSADGEGTDLLTGIETLSFGSGASVFADGVINLSQFQAIAGLDADQINTFVELYVAYFNRAPDAAGLNFWGSAFANGTSLEEIANLFLDQDETRATYAPDISNLEFASQVYQNVLGRSPDVDGLAFWQGQLDSGNIGRGAFILEVLKGAKVDLDAGASQTDIDLQLSDRSYLSTKTDLGTYFGVIKGLSDVNDASAAMQLFVRGSDTSVQSAIERIDADYAAALADDSGEMVMQLVGVADDPFAV
;
A
#
# COMPACT_ATOMS: atom_id res chain seq x y z
N MET A 1 20.18 29.79 -28.92
CA MET A 1 20.11 30.07 -30.38
C MET A 1 18.78 29.63 -30.98
N GLU A 2 18.36 28.36 -30.87
CA GLU A 2 16.94 27.97 -31.01
C GLU A 2 16.05 28.69 -29.98
N GLN A 3 16.56 28.81 -28.76
CA GLN A 3 15.99 29.63 -27.68
C GLN A 3 15.91 31.13 -28.04
N ASP A 4 16.88 31.68 -28.78
CA ASP A 4 16.86 33.11 -29.14
C ASP A 4 15.81 33.40 -30.24
N PHE A 5 15.59 32.42 -31.12
CA PHE A 5 14.54 32.45 -32.14
C PHE A 5 13.15 32.29 -31.51
N SER A 6 12.99 31.31 -30.61
CA SER A 6 11.78 31.12 -29.81
C SER A 6 11.47 32.36 -28.95
N ASP A 7 12.47 32.97 -28.31
CA ASP A 7 12.31 34.19 -27.52
C ASP A 7 12.03 35.42 -28.37
N ALA A 8 12.57 35.52 -29.59
CA ALA A 8 12.24 36.60 -30.51
C ALA A 8 10.79 36.48 -31.02
N LEU A 9 10.34 35.25 -31.29
CA LEU A 9 8.98 34.93 -31.69
C LEU A 9 8.01 35.16 -30.53
N ALA A 10 8.34 34.68 -29.33
CA ALA A 10 7.58 34.87 -28.10
C ALA A 10 7.55 36.33 -27.65
N ARG A 11 8.63 37.12 -27.84
CA ARG A 11 8.63 38.58 -27.61
C ARG A 11 7.77 39.33 -28.62
N ALA A 12 7.80 38.93 -29.90
CA ALA A 12 6.90 39.46 -30.91
C ALA A 12 5.44 39.11 -30.58
N PHE A 13 5.18 37.89 -30.09
CA PHE A 13 3.87 37.47 -29.64
C PHE A 13 3.41 38.16 -28.35
N ALA A 14 4.31 38.39 -27.40
CA ALA A 14 4.06 39.11 -26.15
C ALA A 14 3.83 40.62 -26.36
N THR A 15 4.34 41.20 -27.46
CA THR A 15 3.96 42.57 -27.87
C THR A 15 2.53 42.68 -28.41
N PHE A 16 1.87 41.57 -28.75
CA PHE A 16 0.41 41.52 -28.89
C PHE A 16 -0.21 41.40 -27.49
N GLY A 17 -0.23 42.51 -26.75
CA GLY A 17 -0.88 42.56 -25.44
C GLY A 17 -2.27 41.94 -25.51
N THR A 18 -2.55 40.99 -24.61
CA THR A 18 -3.83 40.33 -24.33
C THR A 18 -4.81 40.29 -25.52
N ILE A 19 -5.11 39.07 -26.01
CA ILE A 19 -6.33 38.80 -26.79
C ILE A 19 -7.61 39.41 -26.13
N GLY A 20 -7.54 39.79 -24.85
CA GLY A 20 -8.55 40.58 -24.14
C GLY A 20 -8.68 42.09 -24.44
N SER A 21 -8.20 42.65 -25.57
CA SER A 21 -8.51 44.06 -25.90
C SER A 21 -8.92 44.38 -27.33
N TYR A 22 -9.67 43.48 -28.00
CA TYR A 22 -10.36 43.82 -29.25
C TYR A 22 -11.89 43.70 -29.11
N GLY A 23 -12.51 44.77 -28.62
CA GLY A 23 -13.97 44.97 -28.64
C GLY A 23 -14.70 44.46 -27.40
N ASN A 24 -16.00 44.79 -27.31
CA ASN A 24 -16.92 44.45 -26.20
C ASN A 24 -17.21 42.93 -26.05
N LEU A 25 -16.34 42.05 -26.55
CA LEU A 25 -16.56 40.60 -26.51
C LEU A 25 -15.84 40.01 -25.29
N THR A 26 -16.62 39.39 -24.39
CA THR A 26 -16.13 38.60 -23.26
C THR A 26 -15.43 37.37 -23.82
N VAL A 27 -14.18 37.07 -23.42
CA VAL A 27 -13.52 35.80 -23.79
C VAL A 27 -14.08 34.71 -22.87
N PRO A 28 -14.54 33.56 -23.39
CA PRO A 28 -15.12 32.53 -22.56
C PRO A 28 -14.02 31.83 -21.75
N THR A 29 -14.32 31.50 -20.49
CA THR A 29 -13.36 30.93 -19.54
C THR A 29 -13.57 29.44 -19.30
N SER A 30 -14.61 28.86 -19.91
CA SER A 30 -14.96 27.45 -19.81
C SER A 30 -15.69 26.96 -21.08
N ALA A 31 -15.74 25.64 -21.28
CA ALA A 31 -16.54 25.04 -22.33
C ALA A 31 -18.04 25.38 -22.18
N ASP A 32 -18.54 25.45 -20.94
CA ASP A 32 -19.89 25.89 -20.61
C ASP A 32 -20.16 27.33 -21.05
N ASP A 33 -19.17 28.22 -20.93
CA ASP A 33 -19.29 29.59 -21.43
C ASP A 33 -19.43 29.60 -22.96
N VAL A 34 -18.62 28.82 -23.68
CA VAL A 34 -18.66 28.72 -25.15
C VAL A 34 -19.97 28.11 -25.64
N LEU A 35 -20.44 27.01 -25.05
CA LEU A 35 -21.66 26.31 -25.47
C LEU A 35 -22.94 27.11 -25.20
N ASN A 36 -22.87 28.12 -24.33
CA ASN A 36 -23.92 29.09 -24.08
C ASN A 36 -23.92 30.29 -25.05
N TRP A 37 -22.93 30.38 -25.93
CA TRP A 37 -22.87 31.44 -26.94
C TRP A 37 -23.76 31.11 -28.13
N THR A 38 -24.15 32.16 -28.85
CA THR A 38 -24.77 32.00 -30.15
C THR A 38 -23.71 31.73 -31.22
N VAL A 39 -24.09 31.06 -32.31
CA VAL A 39 -23.26 30.89 -33.50
C VAL A 39 -22.74 32.25 -34.00
N GLY A 40 -23.54 33.32 -33.87
CA GLY A 40 -23.12 34.68 -34.21
C GLY A 40 -22.00 35.22 -33.33
N ASP A 41 -22.06 35.01 -32.01
CA ASP A 41 -21.01 35.44 -31.07
C ASP A 41 -19.71 34.69 -31.31
N TYR A 42 -19.80 33.39 -31.60
CA TYR A 42 -18.66 32.55 -31.92
C TYR A 42 -18.00 32.93 -33.26
N LEU A 43 -18.80 33.17 -34.30
CA LEU A 43 -18.27 33.63 -35.59
C LEU A 43 -17.63 35.03 -35.49
N ALA A 44 -18.13 35.90 -34.63
CA ALA A 44 -17.52 37.20 -34.36
C ALA A 44 -16.14 37.06 -33.68
N LEU A 45 -15.96 36.07 -32.80
CA LEU A 45 -14.66 35.73 -32.22
C LEU A 45 -13.68 35.18 -33.28
N VAL A 46 -14.16 34.31 -34.18
CA VAL A 46 -13.39 33.76 -35.32
C VAL A 46 -12.93 34.88 -36.26
N ASP A 47 -13.79 35.85 -36.56
CA ASP A 47 -13.46 37.04 -37.37
C ASP A 47 -12.41 37.94 -36.71
N ALA A 48 -12.51 38.10 -35.38
CA ALA A 48 -11.53 38.85 -34.61
C ALA A 48 -10.15 38.16 -34.60
N ALA A 49 -10.13 36.83 -34.47
CA ALA A 49 -8.90 36.04 -34.51
C ALA A 49 -8.22 36.12 -35.89
N GLU A 50 -8.97 36.02 -37.00
CA GLU A 50 -8.41 36.17 -38.35
C GLU A 50 -7.84 37.58 -38.57
N THR A 51 -8.54 38.61 -38.09
CA THR A 51 -8.07 39.99 -38.17
C THR A 51 -6.75 40.17 -37.40
N ALA A 52 -6.62 39.56 -36.22
CA ALA A 52 -5.39 39.59 -35.44
C ALA A 52 -4.22 38.92 -36.20
N LEU A 53 -4.44 37.70 -36.71
CA LEU A 53 -3.43 36.93 -37.45
C LEU A 53 -2.97 37.63 -38.74
N THR A 54 -3.88 38.27 -39.47
CA THR A 54 -3.57 38.95 -40.73
C THR A 54 -3.00 40.37 -40.53
N SER A 55 -3.07 40.91 -39.31
CA SER A 55 -2.53 42.22 -38.94
C SER A 55 -1.06 42.22 -38.51
N ILE A 56 -0.43 41.04 -38.42
CA ILE A 56 0.98 40.89 -38.05
C ILE A 56 1.87 41.67 -39.03
N ASP A 57 2.84 42.42 -38.49
CA ASP A 57 3.75 43.23 -39.30
C ASP A 57 4.64 42.35 -40.19
N ARG A 58 4.39 42.43 -41.51
CA ARG A 58 5.07 41.65 -42.54
C ARG A 58 6.57 41.92 -42.63
N SER A 59 7.04 43.04 -42.09
CA SER A 59 8.46 43.39 -42.06
C SER A 59 9.28 42.47 -41.16
N VAL A 60 8.65 41.84 -40.16
CA VAL A 60 9.29 40.88 -39.25
C VAL A 60 9.68 39.59 -39.99
N PHE A 61 8.77 39.06 -40.81
CA PHE A 61 9.04 37.87 -41.62
C PHE A 61 10.10 38.14 -42.70
N SER A 62 10.03 39.33 -43.29
CA SER A 62 11.04 39.79 -44.25
C SER A 62 12.42 39.93 -43.60
N MET A 63 12.50 40.31 -42.32
CA MET A 63 13.76 40.40 -41.58
C MET A 63 14.36 39.01 -41.32
N ILE A 64 13.55 38.02 -40.93
CA ILE A 64 13.98 36.64 -40.69
C ILE A 64 14.49 35.98 -41.98
N LEU A 65 13.77 36.16 -43.09
CA LEU A 65 14.16 35.57 -44.39
C LEU A 65 15.44 36.16 -44.99
N ASN A 66 15.73 37.43 -44.69
CA ASN A 66 16.92 38.14 -45.17
C ASN A 66 18.12 38.02 -44.23
N ASP A 67 17.95 37.48 -43.03
CA ASP A 67 19.03 37.19 -42.11
C ASP A 67 19.69 35.85 -42.51
N PRO A 68 20.98 35.84 -42.89
CA PRO A 68 21.64 34.62 -43.38
C PRO A 68 21.78 33.52 -42.33
N THR A 69 21.82 33.89 -41.05
CA THR A 69 21.93 32.96 -39.92
C THR A 69 20.57 32.36 -39.59
N LEU A 70 19.52 33.18 -39.49
CA LEU A 70 18.18 32.69 -39.16
C LEU A 70 17.54 31.93 -40.32
N SER A 71 17.78 32.37 -41.55
CA SER A 71 17.19 31.70 -42.72
C SER A 71 17.84 30.34 -43.02
N ALA A 72 19.08 30.11 -42.59
CA ALA A 72 19.76 28.82 -42.76
C ALA A 72 19.16 27.71 -41.89
N GLU A 73 18.50 28.09 -40.79
CA GLU A 73 17.81 27.17 -39.85
C GLU A 73 16.38 26.82 -40.32
N LEU A 74 15.88 27.47 -41.36
CA LEU A 74 14.56 27.17 -41.92
C LEU A 74 14.66 26.01 -42.92
N ASP A 75 13.91 24.95 -42.66
CA ASP A 75 13.64 23.94 -43.67
C ASP A 75 12.80 24.49 -44.84
N ALA A 76 12.58 23.67 -45.86
CA ALA A 76 11.88 24.09 -47.08
C ALA A 76 10.43 24.54 -46.81
N GLU A 77 9.79 24.00 -45.77
CA GLU A 77 8.38 24.26 -45.46
C GLU A 77 8.23 25.52 -44.62
N GLY A 78 9.03 25.69 -43.56
CA GLY A 78 9.09 26.90 -42.75
C GLY A 78 9.55 28.11 -43.57
N ARG A 79 10.47 27.92 -44.51
CA ARG A 79 10.85 28.97 -45.45
C ARG A 79 9.70 29.36 -46.38
N ALA A 80 8.99 28.40 -46.97
CA ALA A 80 7.85 28.68 -47.84
C ALA A 80 6.70 29.39 -47.10
N LEU A 81 6.45 29.01 -45.84
CA LEU A 81 5.45 29.63 -44.97
C LEU A 81 5.80 31.10 -44.67
N LEU A 82 7.04 31.37 -44.26
CA LEU A 82 7.48 32.73 -43.98
C LEU A 82 7.53 33.60 -45.24
N GLU A 83 7.88 33.02 -46.41
CA GLU A 83 7.83 33.70 -47.69
C GLU A 83 6.40 34.12 -48.04
N ALA A 84 5.42 33.23 -47.86
CA ALA A 84 4.00 33.52 -48.04
C ALA A 84 3.52 34.63 -47.09
N TRP A 85 3.84 34.56 -45.80
CA TRP A 85 3.43 35.56 -44.81
C TRP A 85 4.08 36.93 -45.05
N SER A 86 5.35 36.95 -45.48
CA SER A 86 6.03 38.19 -45.88
C SER A 86 5.36 38.85 -47.10
N ALA A 87 4.82 38.05 -48.02
CA ALA A 87 4.03 38.52 -49.16
C ALA A 87 2.59 38.90 -48.78
N GLY A 88 2.18 38.62 -47.54
CA GLY A 88 0.83 38.86 -47.03
C GLY A 88 -0.19 37.80 -47.40
N ASP A 89 0.26 36.62 -47.81
CA ASP A 89 -0.57 35.44 -47.99
C ASP A 89 -0.61 34.64 -46.68
N PHE A 90 -1.71 34.79 -45.94
CA PHE A 90 -1.96 34.09 -44.69
C PHE A 90 -2.93 32.91 -44.87
N SER A 91 -3.20 32.49 -46.11
CA SER A 91 -4.22 31.48 -46.41
C SER A 91 -4.02 30.17 -45.66
N GLN A 92 -2.78 29.74 -45.42
CA GLN A 92 -2.48 28.54 -44.65
C GLN A 92 -2.83 28.67 -43.16
N ILE A 93 -2.59 29.83 -42.54
CA ILE A 93 -2.88 30.05 -41.12
C ILE A 93 -4.35 30.41 -40.88
N THR A 94 -5.06 30.95 -41.88
CA THR A 94 -6.48 31.29 -41.79
C THR A 94 -7.41 30.19 -42.31
N GLN A 95 -6.89 29.12 -42.92
CA GLN A 95 -7.68 28.00 -43.43
C GLN A 95 -8.56 27.34 -42.35
N PRO A 96 -8.06 27.01 -41.15
CA PRO A 96 -8.90 26.41 -40.10
C PRO A 96 -10.08 27.30 -39.70
N LEU A 97 -9.88 28.63 -39.68
CA LEU A 97 -10.95 29.59 -39.39
C LEU A 97 -12.04 29.57 -40.46
N ASN A 98 -11.65 29.39 -41.73
CA ASN A 98 -12.60 29.24 -42.84
C ASN A 98 -13.37 27.92 -42.78
N GLU A 99 -12.75 26.85 -42.29
CA GLU A 99 -13.42 25.56 -42.07
C GLU A 99 -14.45 25.66 -40.94
N VAL A 100 -14.14 26.36 -39.85
CA VAL A 100 -15.10 26.67 -38.78
C VAL A 100 -16.29 27.48 -39.31
N ARG A 101 -16.05 28.50 -40.13
CA ARG A 101 -17.13 29.27 -40.78
C ARG A 101 -18.01 28.40 -41.67
N ALA A 102 -17.41 27.46 -42.41
CA ALA A 102 -18.14 26.54 -43.26
C ALA A 102 -19.00 25.55 -42.46
N LEU A 103 -18.50 25.07 -41.32
CA LEU A 103 -19.21 24.18 -40.41
C LEU A 103 -20.44 24.87 -39.79
N MET A 104 -20.32 26.16 -39.47
CA MET A 104 -21.38 26.95 -38.85
C MET A 104 -22.38 27.56 -39.85
N ALA A 105 -22.03 27.60 -41.15
CA ALA A 105 -22.85 28.19 -42.20
C ALA A 105 -24.32 27.69 -42.30
N PRO A 106 -24.66 26.44 -41.93
CA PRO A 106 -26.04 25.96 -41.95
C PRO A 106 -26.95 26.53 -40.84
N TYR A 107 -26.38 27.12 -39.79
CA TYR A 107 -27.11 27.55 -38.59
C TYR A 107 -27.36 29.06 -38.59
N SER A 108 -28.46 29.51 -37.95
CA SER A 108 -28.72 30.95 -37.83
C SER A 108 -27.82 31.58 -36.76
N ALA A 109 -27.53 32.87 -36.88
CA ALA A 109 -26.67 33.57 -35.94
C ALA A 109 -27.17 33.53 -34.49
N GLU A 110 -28.48 33.34 -34.29
CA GLU A 110 -29.13 33.24 -32.98
C GLU A 110 -29.16 31.82 -32.41
N THR A 111 -28.71 30.81 -33.16
CA THR A 111 -28.67 29.40 -32.71
C THR A 111 -27.62 29.28 -31.61
N LEU A 112 -27.94 28.66 -30.47
CA LEU A 112 -26.93 28.40 -29.44
C LEU A 112 -25.97 27.31 -29.94
N LEU A 113 -24.69 27.43 -29.60
CA LEU A 113 -23.67 26.46 -30.03
C LEU A 113 -24.01 25.03 -29.57
N ARG A 114 -24.57 24.86 -28.37
CA ARG A 114 -25.10 23.56 -27.90
C ARG A 114 -26.13 22.95 -28.86
N ASP A 115 -27.01 23.76 -29.44
CA ASP A 115 -28.10 23.31 -30.31
C ASP A 115 -27.61 23.10 -31.76
N ALA A 116 -26.50 23.74 -32.13
CA ALA A 116 -25.85 23.58 -33.43
C ALA A 116 -24.94 22.32 -33.46
N LEU A 117 -24.25 22.03 -32.35
CA LEU A 117 -23.27 20.95 -32.23
C LEU A 117 -23.91 19.61 -31.81
N ASP A 118 -25.06 19.61 -31.14
CA ASP A 118 -25.88 18.42 -30.87
C ASP A 118 -27.39 18.70 -31.07
N PRO A 119 -27.91 18.52 -32.29
CA PRO A 119 -29.30 18.82 -32.63
C PRO A 119 -30.32 17.77 -32.14
N ASP A 120 -29.88 16.58 -31.69
CA ASP A 120 -30.77 15.44 -31.36
C ASP A 120 -30.92 15.19 -29.85
N GLY A 121 -30.24 15.98 -29.00
CA GLY A 121 -30.41 15.94 -27.54
C GLY A 121 -29.95 14.63 -26.90
N GLY A 122 -28.97 13.97 -27.52
CA GLY A 122 -28.26 12.84 -26.90
C GLY A 122 -27.42 13.37 -25.76
N GLY A 123 -27.56 12.79 -24.56
CA GLY A 123 -27.02 13.33 -23.33
C GLY A 123 -25.57 13.80 -23.41
N ILE A 124 -25.27 14.76 -22.53
CA ILE A 124 -23.99 15.48 -22.35
C ILE A 124 -22.77 14.54 -22.48
N GLU A 125 -22.92 13.27 -22.10
CA GLU A 125 -21.99 12.15 -22.30
C GLU A 125 -21.35 12.03 -23.70
N GLY A 126 -22.04 12.36 -24.79
CA GLY A 126 -21.46 12.31 -26.15
C GLY A 126 -20.52 13.48 -26.48
N ILE A 127 -20.81 14.67 -25.94
CA ILE A 127 -19.96 15.87 -26.06
C ILE A 127 -18.89 15.87 -24.97
N GLU A 128 -19.18 15.37 -23.78
CA GLU A 128 -18.22 15.06 -22.71
C GLU A 128 -17.24 13.98 -23.17
N ASN A 129 -17.67 12.93 -23.88
CA ASN A 129 -16.75 11.97 -24.50
C ASN A 129 -15.97 12.60 -25.65
N ALA A 130 -16.51 13.57 -26.40
CA ALA A 130 -15.76 14.29 -27.43
C ALA A 130 -14.79 15.33 -26.86
N PHE A 131 -15.09 15.90 -25.68
CA PHE A 131 -14.21 16.79 -24.91
C PHE A 131 -13.19 16.00 -24.10
N ALA A 132 -13.54 14.85 -23.55
CA ALA A 132 -12.63 13.88 -22.94
C ALA A 132 -11.78 13.21 -24.02
N ASP A 133 -12.27 12.98 -25.24
CA ASP A 133 -11.48 12.60 -26.41
C ASP A 133 -10.65 13.79 -26.92
N ALA A 134 -11.05 15.04 -26.68
CA ALA A 134 -10.27 16.24 -27.02
C ALA A 134 -9.19 16.53 -25.97
N GLU A 135 -9.45 16.23 -24.70
CA GLU A 135 -8.54 16.29 -23.56
C GLU A 135 -7.59 15.09 -23.58
N THR A 136 -8.09 13.91 -23.95
CA THR A 136 -7.30 12.75 -24.36
C THR A 136 -6.53 13.07 -25.63
N ARG A 137 -7.07 13.78 -26.64
CA ARG A 137 -6.30 14.26 -27.80
C ARG A 137 -5.28 15.33 -27.47
N ILE A 138 -5.51 16.16 -26.47
CA ILE A 138 -4.57 17.18 -25.97
C ILE A 138 -3.48 16.49 -25.13
N SER A 139 -3.81 15.45 -24.36
CA SER A 139 -2.86 14.53 -23.72
C SER A 139 -2.11 13.64 -24.71
N GLU A 140 -2.74 13.18 -25.80
CA GLU A 140 -2.14 12.43 -26.92
C GLU A 140 -1.28 13.36 -27.81
N LEU A 141 -1.64 14.64 -27.93
CA LEU A 141 -0.81 15.69 -28.55
C LEU A 141 0.47 15.93 -27.75
N LEU A 142 0.42 15.69 -26.44
CA LEU A 142 1.58 15.78 -25.56
C LEU A 142 2.38 14.45 -25.56
N TRP A 143 1.76 13.26 -25.59
CA TRP A 143 2.44 11.95 -25.44
C TRP A 143 1.72 10.73 -26.08
N ASN A 144 1.75 10.53 -27.40
CA ASN A 144 1.30 9.30 -28.09
C ASN A 144 2.46 8.57 -28.80
N GLU A 145 2.45 7.22 -28.81
CA GLU A 145 3.42 6.29 -29.44
C GLU A 145 3.77 6.58 -30.91
N ASP A 146 2.91 7.25 -31.68
CA ASP A 146 3.12 7.41 -33.11
C ASP A 146 3.39 8.85 -33.60
N ASN A 147 3.10 9.95 -32.88
CA ASN A 147 3.41 11.36 -33.31
C ASN A 147 3.10 12.51 -32.28
N GLY A 148 3.33 12.35 -30.96
CA GLY A 148 3.23 13.47 -30.00
C GLY A 148 4.37 14.51 -30.12
N LEU A 149 4.18 15.74 -29.61
CA LEU A 149 5.22 16.80 -29.60
C LEU A 149 6.42 16.42 -28.69
N PHE A 150 6.18 15.54 -27.72
CA PHE A 150 7.19 14.68 -27.12
C PHE A 150 6.66 13.23 -27.18
N ALA A 151 7.21 12.37 -28.03
CA ALA A 151 7.00 10.94 -27.86
C ALA A 151 7.77 10.51 -26.61
N SER A 152 7.21 9.65 -25.74
CA SER A 152 8.09 8.87 -24.85
C SER A 152 8.95 8.00 -25.76
N PRO A 153 10.27 8.19 -25.77
CA PRO A 153 11.09 7.26 -26.50
C PRO A 153 11.17 5.98 -25.71
N THR A 154 10.83 4.86 -26.34
CA THR A 154 11.47 3.60 -25.95
C THR A 154 12.97 3.77 -26.20
N PHE A 155 13.70 4.09 -25.14
CA PHE A 155 15.14 4.22 -25.18
C PHE A 155 15.76 2.83 -25.11
N THR A 156 16.41 2.43 -26.19
CA THR A 156 17.26 1.24 -26.16
C THR A 156 18.59 1.63 -25.56
N VAL A 157 18.91 1.12 -24.36
CA VAL A 157 20.19 1.32 -23.68
C VAL A 157 21.06 0.08 -23.89
N ASP A 158 22.28 0.27 -24.37
CA ASP A 158 23.32 -0.75 -24.32
C ASP A 158 23.93 -0.77 -22.90
N PRO A 159 23.72 -1.84 -22.12
CA PRO A 159 24.10 -1.87 -20.70
C PRO A 159 25.62 -1.94 -20.48
N ASP A 160 26.39 -2.35 -21.49
CA ASP A 160 27.85 -2.47 -21.37
C ASP A 160 28.56 -1.15 -21.69
N THR A 161 27.93 -0.30 -22.50
CA THR A 161 28.54 0.93 -23.01
C THR A 161 27.83 2.20 -22.56
N GLY A 162 26.59 2.12 -22.10
CA GLY A 162 25.75 3.25 -21.72
C GLY A 162 25.27 4.09 -22.90
N VAL A 163 25.49 3.61 -24.13
CA VAL A 163 24.95 4.22 -25.35
C VAL A 163 23.44 4.00 -25.36
N TRP A 164 22.68 5.03 -25.69
CA TRP A 164 21.24 4.94 -25.71
C TRP A 164 20.67 5.61 -26.95
N SER A 165 19.51 5.14 -27.42
CA SER A 165 18.80 5.75 -28.55
C SER A 165 17.29 5.62 -28.43
N SER A 166 16.60 6.70 -28.73
CA SER A 166 15.18 6.81 -29.02
C SER A 166 14.91 6.27 -30.42
N GLY A 167 14.26 5.10 -30.52
CA GLY A 167 14.03 4.43 -31.81
C GLY A 167 13.17 5.21 -32.80
N SER A 168 12.37 6.18 -32.34
CA SER A 168 11.37 6.91 -33.14
C SER A 168 11.67 8.41 -33.33
N ALA A 169 12.44 9.05 -32.44
CA ALA A 169 12.61 10.51 -32.45
C ALA A 169 14.07 11.01 -32.67
N GLY A 170 15.02 10.11 -32.96
CA GLY A 170 16.37 10.51 -33.38
C GLY A 170 17.29 11.03 -32.25
N PHE A 171 16.83 11.00 -31.01
CA PHE A 171 17.66 11.26 -29.84
C PHE A 171 18.56 10.07 -29.57
N SER A 172 19.86 10.31 -29.40
CA SER A 172 20.80 9.28 -28.97
C SER A 172 21.92 9.93 -28.19
N GLY A 173 22.44 9.20 -27.22
CA GLY A 173 23.55 9.65 -26.40
C GLY A 173 24.55 8.54 -26.19
N THR A 174 25.71 8.94 -25.70
CA THR A 174 26.88 8.06 -25.59
C THR A 174 27.11 7.52 -24.18
N THR A 175 26.39 8.06 -23.20
CA THR A 175 26.49 7.66 -21.79
C THR A 175 25.12 7.71 -21.11
N LEU A 176 24.96 6.89 -20.07
CA LEU A 176 23.80 6.95 -19.18
C LEU A 176 23.67 8.29 -18.44
N ALA A 177 24.80 8.95 -18.14
CA ALA A 177 24.78 10.28 -17.52
C ALA A 177 24.09 11.33 -18.41
N GLU A 178 24.31 11.25 -19.72
CA GLU A 178 23.65 12.10 -20.72
C GLU A 178 22.15 11.78 -20.82
N PHE A 179 21.79 10.50 -20.73
CA PHE A 179 20.40 10.05 -20.72
C PHE A 179 19.61 10.64 -19.53
N PHE A 180 20.16 10.51 -18.32
CA PHE A 180 19.50 10.98 -17.11
C PHE A 180 19.46 12.49 -16.97
N SER A 181 20.44 13.20 -17.54
CA SER A 181 20.38 14.65 -17.61
C SER A 181 19.16 15.13 -18.41
N LEU A 182 18.84 14.47 -19.52
CA LEU A 182 17.70 14.83 -20.37
C LEU A 182 16.36 14.48 -19.71
N LEU A 183 16.28 13.33 -19.05
CA LEU A 183 15.08 12.95 -18.30
C LEU A 183 14.84 13.87 -17.09
N GLY A 184 15.92 14.27 -16.39
CA GLY A 184 15.84 15.25 -15.31
C GLY A 184 15.41 16.64 -15.78
N GLU A 185 15.87 17.08 -16.95
CA GLU A 185 15.42 18.32 -17.61
C GLU A 185 13.93 18.27 -17.95
N ALA A 186 13.44 17.16 -18.52
CA ALA A 186 12.03 16.98 -18.82
C ALA A 186 11.15 16.99 -17.56
N ALA A 187 11.56 16.27 -16.51
CA ALA A 187 10.87 16.24 -15.22
C ALA A 187 10.87 17.62 -14.53
N GLY A 188 12.00 18.33 -14.54
CA GLY A 188 12.10 19.69 -14.00
C GLY A 188 11.16 20.67 -14.73
N ASN A 189 11.07 20.57 -16.05
CA ASN A 189 10.14 21.36 -16.85
C ASN A 189 8.67 21.06 -16.56
N ALA A 190 8.32 19.78 -16.34
CA ALA A 190 6.97 19.39 -15.94
C ALA A 190 6.58 19.98 -14.58
N ILE A 191 7.48 19.91 -13.58
CA ILE A 191 7.28 20.51 -12.25
C ILE A 191 7.08 22.03 -12.38
N MET A 192 7.91 22.72 -13.17
CA MET A 192 7.79 24.17 -13.37
C MET A 192 6.53 24.57 -14.13
N SER A 193 6.08 23.75 -15.08
CA SER A 193 4.80 23.95 -15.77
C SER A 193 3.61 23.84 -14.80
N PHE A 194 3.63 22.83 -13.92
CA PHE A 194 2.62 22.68 -12.87
C PHE A 194 2.57 23.89 -11.91
N LEU A 195 3.73 24.33 -11.42
CA LEU A 195 3.84 25.53 -10.58
C LEU A 195 3.34 26.80 -11.32
N GLY A 196 3.61 26.86 -12.62
CA GLY A 196 3.13 27.89 -13.55
C GLY A 196 1.61 28.01 -13.60
N ASN A 197 0.90 26.88 -13.57
CA ASN A 197 -0.56 26.83 -13.62
C ASN A 197 -1.23 27.18 -12.29
N ARG A 198 -0.48 27.34 -11.18
CA ARG A 198 -1.00 27.82 -9.90
C ARG A 198 -0.84 29.34 -9.79
N ASP A 199 -1.61 30.08 -10.58
CA ASP A 199 -1.59 31.55 -10.63
C ASP A 199 -1.64 32.22 -9.25
N GLY A 200 -2.36 31.63 -8.27
CA GLY A 200 -2.41 32.13 -6.89
C GLY A 200 -1.06 32.10 -6.16
N LEU A 201 -0.24 31.08 -6.41
CA LEU A 201 1.08 30.88 -5.81
C LEU A 201 2.12 31.81 -6.45
N LEU A 202 2.13 31.91 -7.77
CA LEU A 202 2.97 32.88 -8.49
C LEU A 202 2.63 34.32 -8.10
N ASN A 203 1.34 34.64 -7.93
CA ASN A 203 0.92 35.95 -7.45
C ASN A 203 1.37 36.23 -6.02
N GLN A 204 1.39 35.22 -5.14
CA GLN A 204 1.89 35.36 -3.77
C GLN A 204 3.42 35.54 -3.74
N LEU A 205 4.17 34.75 -4.50
CA LEU A 205 5.63 34.86 -4.64
C LEU A 205 6.05 36.19 -5.28
N ALA A 206 5.29 36.68 -6.26
CA ALA A 206 5.47 38.01 -6.84
C ALA A 206 5.18 39.14 -5.84
N ASN A 207 4.16 38.98 -4.98
CA ASN A 207 3.86 39.92 -3.90
C ASN A 207 4.94 39.92 -2.79
N ASP A 208 5.59 38.77 -2.56
CA ASP A 208 6.69 38.61 -1.61
C ASP A 208 8.05 39.05 -2.18
N GLY A 209 8.08 39.53 -3.44
CA GLY A 209 9.23 40.21 -4.04
C GLY A 209 10.24 39.29 -4.72
N ILE A 210 9.83 38.09 -5.13
CA ILE A 210 10.69 37.16 -5.87
C ILE A 210 10.92 37.64 -7.31
N ASP A 211 12.19 37.78 -7.69
CA ASP A 211 12.69 38.26 -8.99
C ASP A 211 12.66 37.13 -10.05
N PRO A 212 12.39 37.41 -11.34
CA PRO A 212 12.58 36.47 -12.45
C PRO A 212 13.87 35.62 -12.43
N ALA A 213 14.98 36.14 -11.92
CA ALA A 213 16.23 35.42 -11.73
C ALA A 213 16.13 34.30 -10.66
N ALA A 214 15.27 34.48 -9.66
CA ALA A 214 14.96 33.44 -8.68
C ALA A 214 14.02 32.37 -9.26
N ILE A 215 13.13 32.73 -10.18
CA ILE A 215 12.31 31.75 -10.94
C ILE A 215 13.22 30.92 -11.86
N ALA A 216 14.14 31.56 -12.59
CA ALA A 216 15.12 30.85 -13.41
C ALA A 216 16.04 29.95 -12.57
N ALA A 217 16.53 30.44 -11.42
CA ALA A 217 17.29 29.63 -10.48
C ALA A 217 16.48 28.45 -9.90
N ALA A 218 15.16 28.57 -9.83
CA ALA A 218 14.26 27.50 -9.44
C ALA A 218 14.05 26.47 -10.52
N THR A 219 13.94 26.89 -11.77
CA THR A 219 13.95 25.99 -12.93
C THR A 219 15.25 25.19 -12.97
N ASP A 220 16.40 25.87 -12.89
CA ASP A 220 17.72 25.20 -12.86
C ASP A 220 17.85 24.23 -11.67
N ALA A 221 17.32 24.61 -10.50
CA ALA A 221 17.33 23.77 -9.31
C ALA A 221 16.39 22.56 -9.45
N ALA A 222 15.21 22.74 -10.05
CA ALA A 222 14.25 21.68 -10.32
C ALA A 222 14.85 20.64 -11.26
N GLU A 223 15.42 21.08 -12.38
CA GLU A 223 16.07 20.22 -13.38
C GLU A 223 17.23 19.43 -12.75
N ALA A 224 18.13 20.10 -12.04
CA ALA A 224 19.29 19.47 -11.43
C ALA A 224 18.91 18.46 -10.34
N ALA A 225 17.88 18.77 -9.56
CA ALA A 225 17.43 17.91 -8.48
C ALA A 225 16.61 16.71 -9.01
N SER A 226 15.78 16.91 -10.03
CA SER A 226 15.04 15.83 -10.69
C SER A 226 15.99 14.84 -11.36
N ALA A 227 17.07 15.32 -11.99
CA ALA A 227 18.11 14.46 -12.55
C ALA A 227 18.79 13.58 -11.49
N GLN A 228 19.09 14.15 -10.31
CA GLN A 228 19.71 13.43 -9.20
C GLN A 228 18.77 12.39 -8.57
N ALA A 229 17.50 12.76 -8.36
CA ALA A 229 16.50 11.86 -7.84
C ALA A 229 16.28 10.66 -8.79
N LEU A 230 16.18 10.93 -10.10
CA LEU A 230 16.01 9.90 -11.11
C LEU A 230 17.19 8.92 -11.16
N GLN A 231 18.43 9.44 -11.12
CA GLN A 231 19.62 8.59 -11.06
C GLN A 231 19.57 7.65 -9.84
N ALA A 232 19.19 8.17 -8.68
CA ALA A 232 19.16 7.38 -7.47
C ALA A 232 18.06 6.31 -7.48
N LEU A 233 16.85 6.64 -7.95
CA LEU A 233 15.73 5.70 -8.04
C LEU A 233 16.07 4.49 -8.91
N GLN A 234 16.77 4.69 -10.03
CA GLN A 234 17.17 3.58 -10.90
C GLN A 234 18.34 2.76 -10.33
N GLU A 235 19.27 3.37 -9.59
CA GLU A 235 20.30 2.64 -8.85
C GLU A 235 19.66 1.73 -7.79
N ILE A 236 18.58 2.18 -7.15
CA ILE A 236 17.78 1.38 -6.23
C ILE A 236 17.06 0.25 -6.99
N GLY A 237 16.38 0.54 -8.11
CA GLY A 237 15.72 -0.47 -8.96
C GLY A 237 16.66 -1.55 -9.48
N THR A 238 17.85 -1.17 -9.91
CA THR A 238 18.90 -2.11 -10.35
C THR A 238 19.35 -2.99 -9.19
N ARG A 239 19.51 -2.44 -7.98
CA ARG A 239 19.91 -3.23 -6.80
C ARG A 239 18.82 -4.21 -6.38
N VAL A 240 17.56 -3.79 -6.37
CA VAL A 240 16.42 -4.64 -6.05
C VAL A 240 16.34 -5.82 -7.02
N THR A 241 16.42 -5.56 -8.32
CA THR A 241 16.32 -6.58 -9.38
C THR A 241 17.54 -7.51 -9.48
N THR A 242 18.77 -7.03 -9.17
CA THR A 242 19.99 -7.83 -9.34
C THR A 242 20.52 -8.50 -8.06
N GLN A 243 20.21 -7.97 -6.87
CA GLN A 243 20.79 -8.44 -5.61
C GLN A 243 19.78 -9.14 -4.70
N GLY A 244 18.48 -9.05 -4.99
CA GLY A 244 17.44 -9.42 -4.06
C GLY A 244 17.34 -8.42 -2.90
N THR A 245 16.13 -8.22 -2.39
CA THR A 245 15.77 -7.27 -1.34
C THR A 245 16.26 -7.73 0.04
N SER A 246 17.58 -7.76 0.28
CA SER A 246 18.09 -8.17 1.60
C SER A 246 17.92 -7.11 2.70
N ASN A 247 17.52 -5.87 2.37
CA ASN A 247 17.20 -4.85 3.36
C ASN A 247 16.23 -3.77 2.79
N PRO A 248 14.90 -4.01 2.81
CA PRO A 248 13.88 -3.07 2.34
C PRO A 248 13.96 -1.70 3.03
N THR A 249 14.29 -1.65 4.32
CA THR A 249 14.42 -0.40 5.09
C THR A 249 15.58 0.49 4.61
N ASP A 250 16.68 -0.10 4.16
CA ASP A 250 17.79 0.68 3.57
C ASP A 250 17.42 1.24 2.20
N ILE A 251 16.56 0.55 1.46
CA ILE A 251 16.06 0.97 0.15
C ILE A 251 15.10 2.14 0.32
N GLU A 252 14.12 2.01 1.22
CA GLU A 252 13.17 3.05 1.61
C GLU A 252 13.90 4.30 2.13
N SER A 253 14.83 4.14 3.09
CA SER A 253 15.59 5.26 3.65
C SER A 253 16.38 6.04 2.58
N GLN A 254 16.94 5.34 1.61
CA GLN A 254 17.67 5.96 0.51
C GLN A 254 16.75 6.66 -0.48
N ALA A 255 15.63 6.05 -0.83
CA ALA A 255 14.62 6.67 -1.70
C ALA A 255 14.05 7.95 -1.09
N THR A 256 13.60 7.88 0.17
CA THR A 256 13.07 9.01 0.93
C THR A 256 14.10 10.14 1.04
N ALA A 257 15.37 9.83 1.27
CA ALA A 257 16.43 10.84 1.35
C ALA A 257 16.64 11.59 0.02
N GLN A 258 16.46 10.92 -1.13
CA GLN A 258 16.66 11.52 -2.45
C GLN A 258 15.49 12.41 -2.85
N ILE A 259 14.25 11.97 -2.58
CA ILE A 259 13.04 12.77 -2.80
C ILE A 259 13.01 13.98 -1.86
N GLN A 260 13.38 13.79 -0.58
CA GLN A 260 13.54 14.92 0.33
C GLN A 260 14.67 15.86 -0.13
N GLY A 261 15.72 15.33 -0.77
CA GLY A 261 16.74 16.10 -1.46
C GLY A 261 16.16 16.98 -2.58
N LEU A 262 15.30 16.42 -3.43
CA LEU A 262 14.58 17.13 -4.49
C LEU A 262 13.68 18.23 -3.93
N ILE A 263 12.82 17.90 -2.96
CA ILE A 263 11.94 18.87 -2.30
C ILE A 263 12.76 19.98 -1.66
N ASN A 264 13.85 19.66 -0.95
CA ASN A 264 14.71 20.65 -0.31
C ASN A 264 15.40 21.57 -1.32
N ALA A 265 15.83 21.05 -2.47
CA ALA A 265 16.42 21.85 -3.53
C ALA A 265 15.39 22.84 -4.12
N LEU A 266 14.16 22.37 -4.39
CA LEU A 266 13.04 23.19 -4.87
C LEU A 266 12.63 24.27 -3.87
N VAL A 267 12.47 23.92 -2.59
CA VAL A 267 12.13 24.85 -1.50
C VAL A 267 13.24 25.87 -1.26
N SER A 268 14.51 25.47 -1.41
CA SER A 268 15.65 26.38 -1.29
C SER A 268 15.69 27.41 -2.42
N ALA A 269 15.30 27.02 -3.63
CA ALA A 269 15.27 27.90 -4.79
C ALA A 269 14.03 28.81 -4.82
N LEU A 270 12.88 28.33 -4.36
CA LEU A 270 11.64 29.12 -4.18
C LEU A 270 11.09 28.96 -2.75
N PRO A 271 11.58 29.79 -1.81
CA PRO A 271 11.06 29.81 -0.45
C PRO A 271 9.57 30.13 -0.45
N GLY A 272 8.72 29.16 -0.09
CA GLY A 272 7.25 29.27 -0.11
C GLY A 272 6.53 28.14 -0.84
N LEU A 273 7.26 27.28 -1.57
CA LEU A 273 6.68 26.15 -2.31
C LEU A 273 6.43 24.89 -1.50
N GLY A 274 6.93 24.78 -0.25
CA GLY A 274 6.89 23.54 0.52
C GLY A 274 5.53 22.84 0.48
N ASN A 275 4.48 23.55 0.87
CA ASN A 275 3.11 23.02 0.93
C ASN A 275 2.49 22.71 -0.45
N ALA A 276 3.00 23.28 -1.54
CA ALA A 276 2.50 23.03 -2.89
C ALA A 276 3.17 21.81 -3.54
N LEU A 277 4.32 21.38 -3.00
CA LEU A 277 5.06 20.19 -3.44
C LEU A 277 4.60 18.94 -2.69
N ASP A 278 3.93 19.10 -1.54
CA ASP A 278 3.33 18.02 -0.76
C ASP A 278 2.19 17.27 -1.51
N THR A 279 1.72 17.78 -2.66
CA THR A 279 0.64 17.15 -3.47
C THR A 279 1.15 16.41 -4.70
N LEU A 280 2.46 16.24 -4.84
CA LEU A 280 3.05 15.65 -6.03
C LEU A 280 3.28 14.15 -5.82
N ILE A 281 2.70 13.34 -6.71
CA ILE A 281 3.06 11.93 -6.86
C ILE A 281 4.25 11.84 -7.81
N PHE A 282 5.19 10.97 -7.49
CA PHE A 282 6.47 10.75 -8.14
C PHE A 282 6.61 9.27 -8.48
N GLY A 283 6.73 8.87 -9.74
CA GLY A 283 6.93 7.46 -10.05
C GLY A 283 7.53 7.15 -11.41
N SER A 284 8.03 5.93 -11.56
CA SER A 284 8.58 5.37 -12.79
C SER A 284 7.74 4.18 -13.20
N ARG A 285 7.34 4.12 -14.47
CA ARG A 285 6.80 2.88 -15.06
C ARG A 285 7.97 2.07 -15.63
N ASN A 286 8.34 0.89 -15.13
CA ASN A 286 9.58 0.27 -15.65
C ASN A 286 9.46 -0.19 -17.12
N SER A 287 8.26 -0.21 -17.69
CA SER A 287 8.03 -0.39 -19.14
C SER A 287 8.16 0.88 -19.97
N ASP A 288 8.10 2.05 -19.34
CA ASP A 288 8.21 3.36 -19.97
C ASP A 288 9.04 4.31 -19.09
N PRO A 289 10.25 4.73 -19.48
CA PRO A 289 11.11 5.62 -18.69
C PRO A 289 10.53 7.05 -18.51
N THR A 290 9.23 7.24 -18.75
CA THR A 290 8.47 8.41 -18.35
C THR A 290 8.26 8.42 -16.85
N PHE A 291 8.49 9.60 -16.29
CA PHE A 291 8.20 9.89 -14.91
C PHE A 291 6.78 10.42 -14.80
N ILE A 292 5.99 9.89 -13.87
CA ILE A 292 4.65 10.42 -13.62
C ILE A 292 4.73 11.47 -12.52
N VAL A 293 4.32 12.69 -12.88
CA VAL A 293 4.04 13.78 -11.93
C VAL A 293 2.54 14.06 -12.00
N SER A 294 1.77 13.55 -11.04
CA SER A 294 0.33 13.84 -10.96
C SER A 294 0.02 14.66 -9.71
N PRO A 295 -0.75 15.75 -9.84
CA PRO A 295 -1.14 16.60 -8.72
C PRO A 295 -2.47 16.20 -8.05
N GLN A 296 -3.13 15.13 -8.50
CA GLN A 296 -4.53 14.81 -8.14
C GLN A 296 -4.82 13.31 -7.97
N GLY A 297 -3.82 12.45 -7.75
CA GLY A 297 -4.06 11.08 -7.30
C GLY A 297 -4.56 10.09 -8.35
N ASP A 298 -5.04 10.53 -9.52
CA ASP A 298 -5.56 9.63 -10.56
C ASP A 298 -4.44 9.03 -11.43
N VAL A 299 -3.54 8.30 -10.80
CA VAL A 299 -2.51 7.51 -11.48
C VAL A 299 -2.70 6.07 -11.06
N SER A 300 -2.81 5.18 -12.04
CA SER A 300 -2.61 3.75 -11.83
C SER A 300 -1.25 3.34 -12.38
N GLY A 301 -0.68 2.27 -11.83
CA GLY A 301 0.42 1.58 -12.48
C GLY A 301 -0.02 0.83 -13.74
N SER A 302 0.94 0.13 -14.32
CA SER A 302 0.90 -0.53 -15.62
C SER A 302 0.76 -2.05 -15.47
N ASP A 303 1.02 -2.80 -16.53
CA ASP A 303 1.07 -4.27 -16.47
C ASP A 303 2.50 -4.79 -16.19
N GLU A 304 3.44 -3.87 -15.93
CA GLU A 304 4.83 -4.15 -15.59
C GLU A 304 5.19 -3.54 -14.23
N GLY A 305 6.25 -4.05 -13.59
CA GLY A 305 6.60 -3.62 -12.24
C GLY A 305 6.95 -2.13 -12.15
N ASP A 306 6.28 -1.40 -11.28
CA ASP A 306 6.27 0.05 -11.19
C ASP A 306 6.69 0.56 -9.82
N TRP A 307 7.14 1.81 -9.79
CA TRP A 307 7.75 2.41 -8.62
C TRP A 307 7.08 3.75 -8.36
N PHE A 308 6.26 3.83 -7.32
CA PHE A 308 5.48 5.02 -6.99
C PHE A 308 5.75 5.51 -5.57
N TYR A 309 5.91 6.81 -5.48
CA TYR A 309 5.95 7.60 -4.27
C TYR A 309 4.77 8.55 -4.35
N LEU A 310 3.82 8.39 -3.44
CA LEU A 310 2.60 9.18 -3.46
C LEU A 310 2.86 10.54 -2.81
N SER A 311 1.79 11.27 -2.55
CA SER A 311 1.87 12.61 -1.99
C SER A 311 2.00 12.55 -0.46
N LYS A 312 1.91 13.69 0.23
CA LYS A 312 1.77 13.72 1.70
C LYS A 312 0.32 13.87 2.16
N LEU A 313 -0.60 13.63 1.24
CA LEU A 313 -2.03 13.67 1.48
C LEU A 313 -2.57 12.25 1.36
N ALA A 314 -3.79 12.05 1.85
CA ALA A 314 -4.50 10.81 1.63
C ALA A 314 -4.65 10.53 0.12
N ASP A 315 -4.05 9.43 -0.32
CA ASP A 315 -4.01 8.99 -1.70
C ASP A 315 -4.76 7.66 -1.88
N SER A 316 -5.21 7.42 -3.13
CA SER A 316 -5.76 6.13 -3.53
C SER A 316 -5.02 5.68 -4.78
N PHE A 317 -4.37 4.52 -4.70
CA PHE A 317 -3.47 4.06 -5.75
C PHE A 317 -3.60 2.56 -6.01
N ASP A 318 -3.52 2.19 -7.28
CA ASP A 318 -3.53 0.82 -7.78
C ASP A 318 -2.28 0.59 -8.64
N GLY A 319 -1.41 -0.32 -8.21
CA GLY A 319 -0.15 -0.68 -8.89
C GLY A 319 -0.36 -1.43 -10.20
N GLY A 320 -1.47 -2.13 -10.37
CA GLY A 320 -1.75 -2.88 -11.60
C GLY A 320 -1.15 -4.28 -11.56
N SER A 321 -0.43 -4.70 -12.61
CA SER A 321 0.27 -6.00 -12.61
C SER A 321 1.78 -5.78 -12.66
N GLY A 322 2.54 -6.77 -12.20
CA GLY A 322 3.99 -6.70 -12.16
C GLY A 322 4.48 -6.41 -10.74
N ALA A 323 5.77 -6.67 -10.48
CA ALA A 323 6.33 -6.51 -9.15
C ALA A 323 6.55 -5.03 -8.80
N ASP A 324 5.63 -4.46 -8.02
CA ASP A 324 5.53 -3.04 -7.73
C ASP A 324 6.21 -2.66 -6.42
N VAL A 325 6.53 -1.36 -6.30
CA VAL A 325 7.00 -0.72 -5.07
C VAL A 325 6.23 0.58 -4.87
N LEU A 326 5.37 0.61 -3.85
CA LEU A 326 4.46 1.72 -3.55
C LEU A 326 4.79 2.33 -2.17
N PHE A 327 4.96 3.65 -2.11
CA PHE A 327 5.19 4.41 -0.88
C PHE A 327 4.12 5.49 -0.70
N GLY A 328 3.29 5.42 0.34
CA GLY A 328 2.22 6.38 0.65
C GLY A 328 2.69 7.68 1.32
N PHE A 329 3.74 7.59 2.16
CA PHE A 329 4.35 8.69 2.93
C PHE A 329 3.54 9.26 4.10
N GLU A 330 2.73 10.30 3.90
CA GLU A 330 1.92 10.92 4.97
C GLU A 330 0.49 10.95 4.44
N GLY A 331 -0.51 10.74 5.29
CA GLY A 331 -1.90 10.72 4.87
C GLY A 331 -2.55 9.39 5.22
N ASP A 332 -3.88 9.33 5.20
CA ASP A 332 -4.60 8.07 5.37
C ASP A 332 -4.77 7.45 3.96
N ASP A 333 -3.86 6.58 3.55
CA ASP A 333 -3.74 6.11 2.17
C ASP A 333 -4.52 4.82 1.90
N SER A 334 -4.86 4.58 0.63
CA SER A 334 -5.47 3.35 0.15
C SER A 334 -4.63 2.76 -0.99
N LEU A 335 -3.77 1.78 -0.68
CA LEU A 335 -2.83 1.19 -1.62
C LEU A 335 -3.23 -0.25 -2.00
N LEU A 336 -3.29 -0.50 -3.30
CA LEU A 336 -3.41 -1.83 -3.90
C LEU A 336 -2.15 -2.12 -4.72
N GLY A 337 -1.43 -3.20 -4.41
CA GLY A 337 -0.28 -3.68 -5.20
C GLY A 337 -0.76 -4.21 -6.54
N GLY A 338 -1.63 -5.21 -6.50
CA GLY A 338 -2.32 -5.74 -7.66
C GLY A 338 -1.89 -7.17 -7.95
N GLY A 339 -1.09 -7.41 -8.98
CA GLY A 339 -0.64 -8.75 -9.35
C GLY A 339 0.88 -8.89 -9.39
N ASP A 340 1.38 -10.09 -9.10
CA ASP A 340 2.80 -10.40 -8.84
C ASP A 340 3.25 -9.93 -7.45
N ALA A 341 4.56 -10.00 -7.15
CA ALA A 341 5.08 -9.81 -5.79
C ALA A 341 5.45 -8.35 -5.52
N ASP A 342 4.66 -7.69 -4.68
CA ASP A 342 4.70 -6.25 -4.46
C ASP A 342 5.33 -5.86 -3.12
N ASN A 343 5.76 -4.60 -3.01
CA ASN A 343 6.21 -4.00 -1.77
C ASN A 343 5.42 -2.72 -1.49
N LEU A 344 4.56 -2.75 -0.48
CA LEU A 344 3.70 -1.64 -0.09
C LEU A 344 4.19 -1.05 1.23
N PHE A 345 4.35 0.27 1.26
CA PHE A 345 4.71 1.04 2.44
C PHE A 345 3.66 2.14 2.62
N GLY A 346 2.80 2.04 3.63
CA GLY A 346 1.78 3.05 3.94
C GLY A 346 2.43 4.37 4.34
N GLY A 347 3.21 4.35 5.41
CA GLY A 347 3.91 5.54 5.89
C GLY A 347 3.24 6.05 7.16
N ALA A 348 3.09 7.36 7.29
CA ALA A 348 2.48 8.02 8.44
C ALA A 348 1.00 8.27 8.19
N GLY A 349 0.11 7.72 9.00
CA GLY A 349 -1.32 7.80 8.75
C GLY A 349 -2.08 6.62 9.33
N ASN A 350 -3.33 6.43 8.89
CA ASN A 350 -4.03 5.16 9.07
C ASN A 350 -4.41 4.63 7.69
N ASP A 351 -3.64 3.65 7.23
CA ASP A 351 -3.63 3.22 5.85
C ASP A 351 -4.48 1.97 5.64
N MET A 352 -5.02 1.84 4.44
CA MET A 352 -5.67 0.64 3.93
C MET A 352 -4.79 0.02 2.85
N LEU A 353 -4.23 -1.14 3.13
CA LEU A 353 -3.23 -1.79 2.31
C LEU A 353 -3.73 -3.14 1.83
N ARG A 354 -3.48 -3.46 0.56
CA ARG A 354 -3.78 -4.78 -0.01
C ARG A 354 -2.71 -5.15 -1.03
N GLY A 355 -2.00 -6.25 -0.78
CA GLY A 355 -0.98 -6.77 -1.68
C GLY A 355 -1.60 -7.17 -3.02
N GLY A 356 -2.55 -8.11 -2.99
CA GLY A 356 -3.24 -8.56 -4.19
C GLY A 356 -2.89 -10.02 -4.44
N SER A 357 -2.63 -10.42 -5.68
CA SER A 357 -2.16 -11.78 -5.97
C SER A 357 -0.65 -11.81 -6.06
N GLY A 358 0.03 -12.52 -5.17
CA GLY A 358 1.48 -12.41 -5.12
C GLY A 358 2.06 -13.02 -3.87
N ASN A 359 3.32 -12.75 -3.61
CA ASN A 359 3.85 -12.91 -2.26
C ASN A 359 4.38 -11.56 -1.85
N ASP A 360 3.55 -10.79 -1.15
CA ASP A 360 3.76 -9.36 -1.00
C ASP A 360 4.45 -9.05 0.32
N GLN A 361 5.13 -7.90 0.36
CA GLN A 361 5.63 -7.30 1.59
C GLN A 361 4.84 -6.03 1.86
N ILE A 362 4.15 -5.99 3.00
CA ILE A 362 3.27 -4.88 3.36
C ILE A 362 3.72 -4.31 4.69
N ASN A 363 4.02 -3.02 4.70
CA ASN A 363 4.39 -2.25 5.87
C ASN A 363 3.40 -1.11 6.08
N GLY A 364 2.66 -1.11 7.20
CA GLY A 364 1.76 -0.01 7.53
C GLY A 364 2.52 1.28 7.83
N GLY A 365 3.58 1.17 8.63
CA GLY A 365 4.47 2.29 8.94
C GLY A 365 4.13 2.93 10.29
N GLU A 366 4.09 4.26 10.32
CA GLU A 366 3.67 5.05 11.48
C GLU A 366 2.15 5.25 11.48
N GLY A 367 1.42 4.37 12.14
CA GLY A 367 -0.02 4.51 12.31
C GLY A 367 -0.49 3.88 13.61
N ASP A 368 -1.69 4.23 14.04
CA ASP A 368 -2.33 3.56 15.19
C ASP A 368 -3.45 2.62 14.72
N SER A 369 -3.75 2.55 13.42
CA SER A 369 -4.91 1.85 12.87
C SER A 369 -4.75 1.40 11.41
N ASP A 370 -3.56 0.97 11.01
CA ASP A 370 -3.32 0.46 9.66
C ASP A 370 -4.03 -0.89 9.45
N VAL A 371 -4.61 -1.07 8.25
CA VAL A 371 -5.45 -2.20 7.88
C VAL A 371 -4.90 -2.93 6.66
N ALA A 372 -4.52 -4.19 6.82
CA ALA A 372 -4.29 -5.10 5.69
C ALA A 372 -5.59 -5.82 5.30
N ASN A 373 -6.02 -5.67 4.05
CA ASN A 373 -7.28 -6.22 3.53
C ASN A 373 -7.05 -7.46 2.66
N PHE A 374 -7.86 -8.49 2.89
CA PHE A 374 -7.87 -9.75 2.15
C PHE A 374 -9.28 -10.08 1.65
N LEU A 375 -9.42 -10.54 0.40
CA LEU A 375 -10.74 -10.75 -0.21
C LEU A 375 -11.47 -11.98 0.30
N ASN A 376 -10.72 -13.04 0.60
CA ASN A 376 -11.29 -14.31 0.97
C ASN A 376 -11.71 -14.32 2.45
N GLY A 377 -12.59 -15.28 2.79
CA GLY A 377 -13.00 -15.47 4.17
C GLY A 377 -11.87 -16.03 5.02
N LEU A 378 -11.80 -15.58 6.27
CA LEU A 378 -10.74 -15.94 7.23
C LEU A 378 -10.42 -17.45 7.33
N GLY A 379 -11.42 -18.31 7.16
CA GLY A 379 -11.24 -19.77 7.19
C GLY A 379 -10.33 -20.35 6.09
N GLN A 380 -9.95 -19.54 5.09
CA GLN A 380 -9.01 -19.93 4.03
C GLN A 380 -7.55 -19.59 4.37
N PHE A 381 -7.30 -18.90 5.49
CA PHE A 381 -5.99 -18.35 5.79
C PHE A 381 -5.22 -19.12 6.86
N THR A 382 -3.90 -19.16 6.70
CA THR A 382 -2.92 -19.45 7.74
C THR A 382 -2.27 -18.15 8.18
N LEU A 383 -2.33 -17.84 9.48
CA LEU A 383 -1.61 -16.71 10.08
C LEU A 383 -0.43 -17.24 10.90
N GLN A 384 0.72 -16.61 10.78
CA GLN A 384 1.91 -16.92 11.56
C GLN A 384 2.41 -15.66 12.23
N PHE A 385 2.41 -15.64 13.56
CA PHE A 385 2.93 -14.54 14.35
C PHE A 385 4.37 -14.83 14.77
N SER A 386 5.28 -13.91 14.44
CA SER A 386 6.71 -14.05 14.71
C SER A 386 7.15 -13.16 15.88
N SER A 387 8.20 -13.58 16.59
CA SER A 387 8.76 -12.86 17.75
C SER A 387 9.39 -11.50 17.41
N ASP A 388 9.68 -11.24 16.14
CA ASP A 388 10.16 -9.94 15.64
C ASP A 388 9.03 -8.93 15.36
N GLY A 389 7.77 -9.31 15.59
CA GLY A 389 6.61 -8.47 15.33
C GLY A 389 6.11 -8.53 13.89
N SER A 390 6.66 -9.39 13.04
CA SER A 390 6.08 -9.66 11.72
C SER A 390 4.93 -10.67 11.80
N VAL A 391 4.02 -10.58 10.83
CA VAL A 391 2.93 -11.53 10.63
C VAL A 391 3.00 -12.05 9.20
N THR A 392 3.04 -13.36 9.01
CA THR A 392 2.85 -13.94 7.68
C THR A 392 1.40 -14.38 7.51
N VAL A 393 0.76 -13.94 6.43
CA VAL A 393 -0.62 -14.28 6.08
C VAL A 393 -0.60 -15.05 4.77
N GLN A 394 -1.02 -16.31 4.80
CA GLN A 394 -1.08 -17.17 3.63
C GLN A 394 -2.54 -17.48 3.28
N ASP A 395 -2.95 -17.10 2.08
CA ASP A 395 -4.16 -17.61 1.44
C ASP A 395 -3.89 -19.03 0.91
N ARG A 396 -4.65 -20.01 1.39
CA ARG A 396 -4.50 -21.42 0.98
C ARG A 396 -5.32 -21.80 -0.24
N SER A 397 -6.12 -20.87 -0.79
CA SER A 397 -6.92 -21.15 -1.98
C SER A 397 -6.04 -21.26 -3.23
N ALA A 398 -6.46 -22.11 -4.17
CA ALA A 398 -5.65 -22.44 -5.35
C ALA A 398 -5.34 -21.24 -6.27
N ASP A 399 -6.25 -20.28 -6.32
CA ASP A 399 -6.14 -19.01 -7.06
C ASP A 399 -6.18 -17.82 -6.08
N GLY A 400 -5.66 -18.02 -4.87
CA GLY A 400 -5.69 -17.05 -3.78
C GLY A 400 -4.71 -15.90 -3.93
N GLU A 401 -4.73 -15.02 -2.93
CA GLU A 401 -3.86 -13.83 -2.85
C GLU A 401 -2.38 -14.19 -2.59
N GLY A 402 -2.09 -15.44 -2.22
CA GLY A 402 -0.74 -15.96 -2.06
C GLY A 402 -0.22 -15.85 -0.62
N THR A 403 1.03 -15.44 -0.40
CA THR A 403 1.64 -15.39 0.94
C THR A 403 2.34 -14.08 1.22
N ASP A 404 1.76 -13.30 2.14
CA ASP A 404 2.19 -11.94 2.42
C ASP A 404 2.92 -11.85 3.75
N LEU A 405 3.94 -11.00 3.80
CA LEU A 405 4.68 -10.64 5.00
C LEU A 405 4.28 -9.23 5.44
N LEU A 406 3.70 -9.14 6.62
CA LEU A 406 3.17 -7.90 7.19
C LEU A 406 4.04 -7.41 8.35
N THR A 407 4.30 -6.11 8.38
CA THR A 407 4.94 -5.40 9.49
C THR A 407 4.22 -4.09 9.76
N GLY A 408 4.17 -3.64 11.02
CA GLY A 408 3.53 -2.36 11.36
C GLY A 408 2.07 -2.27 10.93
N ILE A 409 1.32 -3.38 11.02
CA ILE A 409 -0.12 -3.43 10.74
C ILE A 409 -0.85 -3.67 12.07
N GLU A 410 -1.89 -2.91 12.36
CA GLU A 410 -2.69 -3.10 13.58
C GLU A 410 -3.90 -4.01 13.36
N THR A 411 -4.44 -4.04 12.15
CA THR A 411 -5.70 -4.73 11.84
C THR A 411 -5.62 -5.56 10.57
N LEU A 412 -6.06 -6.81 10.64
CA LEU A 412 -6.33 -7.64 9.47
C LEU A 412 -7.83 -7.67 9.21
N SER A 413 -8.22 -7.47 7.96
CA SER A 413 -9.61 -7.44 7.51
C SER A 413 -9.81 -8.46 6.40
N PHE A 414 -10.77 -9.36 6.58
CA PHE A 414 -11.04 -10.46 5.66
C PHE A 414 -12.46 -10.34 5.08
N GLY A 415 -12.66 -10.85 3.88
CA GLY A 415 -13.97 -10.93 3.26
C GLY A 415 -14.98 -11.77 4.08
N SER A 416 -16.26 -11.62 3.75
CA SER A 416 -17.33 -12.29 4.49
C SER A 416 -17.26 -13.83 4.33
N GLY A 417 -17.01 -14.54 5.44
CA GLY A 417 -16.98 -16.00 5.54
C GLY A 417 -17.39 -16.49 6.93
N ALA A 418 -17.38 -17.82 7.17
CA ALA A 418 -17.53 -18.36 8.51
C ALA A 418 -16.33 -17.93 9.36
N SER A 419 -16.53 -17.03 10.32
CA SER A 419 -15.48 -16.48 11.17
C SER A 419 -15.87 -16.66 12.64
N VAL A 420 -14.89 -17.02 13.48
CA VAL A 420 -15.01 -16.96 14.95
C VAL A 420 -14.98 -15.51 15.47
N PHE A 421 -14.54 -14.57 14.63
CA PHE A 421 -14.57 -13.12 14.88
C PHE A 421 -15.79 -12.51 14.20
N ALA A 422 -16.58 -11.73 14.95
CA ALA A 422 -17.91 -11.30 14.55
C ALA A 422 -17.98 -10.53 13.22
N ASP A 423 -16.88 -9.91 12.77
CA ASP A 423 -16.85 -9.03 11.60
C ASP A 423 -15.79 -9.43 10.55
N GLY A 424 -15.13 -10.60 10.69
CA GLY A 424 -14.01 -10.97 9.80
C GLY A 424 -12.76 -10.12 10.00
N VAL A 425 -12.63 -9.49 11.16
CA VAL A 425 -11.53 -8.59 11.52
C VAL A 425 -10.73 -9.17 12.68
N ILE A 426 -9.40 -9.08 12.60
CA ILE A 426 -8.47 -9.42 13.68
C ILE A 426 -7.69 -8.17 14.05
N ASN A 427 -7.80 -7.75 15.32
CA ASN A 427 -6.99 -6.66 15.86
C ASN A 427 -5.69 -7.25 16.44
N LEU A 428 -4.56 -7.02 15.77
CA LEU A 428 -3.27 -7.63 16.10
C LEU A 428 -2.76 -7.25 17.49
N SER A 429 -3.12 -6.08 18.03
CA SER A 429 -2.79 -5.70 19.41
C SER A 429 -3.34 -6.68 20.46
N GLN A 430 -4.40 -7.43 20.11
CA GLN A 430 -5.04 -8.41 20.98
C GLN A 430 -4.54 -9.84 20.76
N PHE A 431 -3.83 -10.13 19.67
CA PHE A 431 -3.49 -11.51 19.27
C PHE A 431 -1.98 -11.75 19.09
N GLN A 432 -1.19 -10.73 18.82
CA GLN A 432 0.21 -10.88 18.44
C GLN A 432 1.20 -10.83 19.62
N ALA A 433 0.86 -10.12 20.71
CA ALA A 433 1.80 -9.85 21.81
C ALA A 433 2.32 -11.12 22.51
N ILE A 434 1.59 -12.24 22.42
CA ILE A 434 2.05 -13.56 22.89
C ILE A 434 3.37 -14.00 22.24
N ALA A 435 3.68 -13.57 21.01
CA ALA A 435 4.89 -13.96 20.30
C ALA A 435 6.18 -13.42 20.98
N GLY A 436 6.05 -12.42 21.86
CA GLY A 436 7.13 -11.89 22.68
C GLY A 436 7.36 -12.62 24.00
N LEU A 437 6.54 -13.62 24.34
CA LEU A 437 6.71 -14.43 25.55
C LEU A 437 7.78 -15.50 25.35
N ASP A 438 8.41 -15.94 26.45
CA ASP A 438 9.28 -17.11 26.41
C ASP A 438 8.50 -18.44 26.45
N ALA A 439 9.18 -19.54 26.14
CA ALA A 439 8.56 -20.88 26.10
C ALA A 439 7.97 -21.31 27.46
N ASP A 440 8.56 -20.92 28.60
CA ASP A 440 8.05 -21.28 29.92
C ASP A 440 6.74 -20.54 30.24
N GLN A 441 6.65 -19.27 29.81
CA GLN A 441 5.44 -18.47 29.89
C GLN A 441 4.33 -19.06 29.01
N ILE A 442 4.62 -19.42 27.75
CA ILE A 442 3.64 -20.08 26.87
C ILE A 442 3.17 -21.41 27.47
N ASN A 443 4.09 -22.24 27.95
CA ASN A 443 3.75 -23.51 28.60
C ASN A 443 2.83 -23.31 29.80
N THR A 444 2.99 -22.21 30.55
CA THR A 444 2.08 -21.86 31.64
C THR A 444 0.65 -21.58 31.14
N PHE A 445 0.47 -20.96 29.98
CA PHE A 445 -0.85 -20.80 29.36
C PHE A 445 -1.44 -22.13 28.89
N VAL A 446 -0.64 -22.96 28.23
CA VAL A 446 -1.08 -24.30 27.80
C VAL A 446 -1.54 -25.13 29.01
N GLU A 447 -0.79 -25.09 30.11
CA GLU A 447 -1.14 -25.74 31.37
C GLU A 447 -2.46 -25.21 31.96
N LEU A 448 -2.74 -23.90 31.88
CA LEU A 448 -4.03 -23.34 32.30
C LEU A 448 -5.19 -23.92 31.47
N TYR A 449 -5.04 -24.03 30.14
CA TYR A 449 -6.07 -24.63 29.30
C TYR A 449 -6.31 -26.10 29.66
N VAL A 450 -5.24 -26.86 29.87
CA VAL A 450 -5.31 -28.24 30.35
C VAL A 450 -6.06 -28.30 31.68
N ALA A 451 -5.76 -27.40 32.62
CA ALA A 451 -6.32 -27.44 33.96
C ALA A 451 -7.79 -26.98 34.06
N TYR A 452 -8.19 -25.96 33.29
CA TYR A 452 -9.54 -25.39 33.36
C TYR A 452 -10.53 -26.06 32.38
N PHE A 453 -10.08 -26.41 31.17
CA PHE A 453 -10.94 -26.94 30.12
C PHE A 453 -10.74 -28.43 29.82
N ASN A 454 -9.68 -29.05 30.35
CA ASN A 454 -9.31 -30.45 30.06
C ASN A 454 -9.15 -30.75 28.55
N ARG A 455 -8.54 -29.82 27.82
CA ARG A 455 -8.21 -29.96 26.40
C ARG A 455 -6.94 -29.19 26.05
N ALA A 456 -6.43 -29.37 24.84
CA ALA A 456 -5.42 -28.46 24.29
C ALA A 456 -5.99 -27.03 24.18
N PRO A 457 -5.16 -26.00 24.24
CA PRO A 457 -5.59 -24.65 23.88
C PRO A 457 -5.96 -24.60 22.40
N ASP A 458 -7.08 -23.95 22.09
CA ASP A 458 -7.36 -23.52 20.72
C ASP A 458 -6.47 -22.30 20.41
N ALA A 459 -5.94 -22.22 19.19
CA ALA A 459 -4.97 -21.18 18.84
C ALA A 459 -5.57 -19.77 18.94
N ALA A 460 -6.84 -19.57 18.60
CA ALA A 460 -7.53 -18.27 18.76
C ALA A 460 -7.54 -17.79 20.21
N GLY A 461 -8.03 -18.62 21.12
CA GLY A 461 -8.05 -18.31 22.54
C GLY A 461 -6.63 -18.18 23.11
N LEU A 462 -5.71 -19.05 22.71
CA LEU A 462 -4.32 -19.00 23.15
C LEU A 462 -3.69 -17.65 22.82
N ASN A 463 -3.75 -17.23 21.55
CA ASN A 463 -3.19 -15.97 21.08
C ASN A 463 -3.84 -14.78 21.80
N PHE A 464 -5.16 -14.80 22.00
CA PHE A 464 -5.87 -13.76 22.74
C PHE A 464 -5.42 -13.64 24.21
N TRP A 465 -5.49 -14.73 24.97
CA TRP A 465 -5.20 -14.69 26.41
C TRP A 465 -3.72 -14.56 26.71
N GLY A 466 -2.85 -15.18 25.90
CA GLY A 466 -1.41 -14.99 26.03
C GLY A 466 -1.00 -13.56 25.70
N SER A 467 -1.63 -12.92 24.72
CA SER A 467 -1.39 -11.50 24.42
C SER A 467 -1.92 -10.60 25.54
N ALA A 468 -3.08 -10.89 26.12
CA ALA A 468 -3.59 -10.17 27.29
C ALA A 468 -2.61 -10.24 28.48
N PHE A 469 -1.93 -11.38 28.67
CA PHE A 469 -0.89 -11.53 29.69
C PHE A 469 0.40 -10.78 29.34
N ALA A 470 0.86 -10.88 28.09
CA ALA A 470 2.01 -10.09 27.60
C ALA A 470 1.78 -8.59 27.82
N ASN A 471 0.52 -8.15 27.69
CA ASN A 471 0.06 -6.77 27.93
C ASN A 471 -0.24 -6.46 29.42
N GLY A 472 0.05 -7.37 30.35
CA GLY A 472 0.05 -7.11 31.79
C GLY A 472 -1.14 -7.66 32.59
N THR A 473 -2.06 -8.40 31.97
CA THR A 473 -3.14 -9.10 32.71
C THR A 473 -2.53 -10.25 33.54
N SER A 474 -2.88 -10.36 34.81
CA SER A 474 -2.31 -11.41 35.67
C SER A 474 -2.91 -12.80 35.41
N LEU A 475 -2.15 -13.86 35.70
CA LEU A 475 -2.65 -15.24 35.61
C LEU A 475 -3.87 -15.47 36.51
N GLU A 476 -3.90 -14.85 37.70
CA GLU A 476 -5.04 -14.92 38.60
C GLU A 476 -6.32 -14.28 38.00
N GLU A 477 -6.19 -13.16 37.29
CA GLU A 477 -7.32 -12.53 36.59
C GLU A 477 -7.83 -13.41 35.45
N ILE A 478 -6.93 -13.93 34.62
CA ILE A 478 -7.27 -14.84 33.51
C ILE A 478 -7.93 -16.11 34.04
N ALA A 479 -7.38 -16.72 35.09
CA ALA A 479 -7.94 -17.91 35.73
C ALA A 479 -9.37 -17.70 36.27
N ASN A 480 -9.68 -16.51 36.79
CA ASN A 480 -11.03 -16.18 37.22
C ASN A 480 -11.99 -16.08 36.03
N LEU A 481 -11.54 -15.48 34.92
CA LEU A 481 -12.34 -15.38 33.68
C LEU A 481 -12.56 -16.75 33.03
N PHE A 482 -11.59 -17.65 33.13
CA PHE A 482 -11.72 -19.04 32.66
C PHE A 482 -12.75 -19.83 33.46
N LEU A 483 -12.81 -19.63 34.78
CA LEU A 483 -13.74 -20.35 35.65
C LEU A 483 -15.22 -20.09 35.27
N ASP A 484 -15.51 -18.86 34.84
CA ASP A 484 -16.87 -18.44 34.52
C ASP A 484 -17.33 -18.85 33.11
N GLN A 485 -16.43 -19.37 32.26
CA GLN A 485 -16.76 -19.86 30.93
C GLN A 485 -17.70 -21.07 30.99
N ASP A 486 -18.65 -21.13 30.05
CA ASP A 486 -19.60 -22.25 29.97
C ASP A 486 -18.90 -23.60 29.81
N GLU A 487 -17.76 -23.65 29.11
CA GLU A 487 -16.95 -24.85 28.94
C GLU A 487 -16.35 -25.35 30.26
N THR A 488 -15.79 -24.46 31.07
CA THR A 488 -15.27 -24.81 32.39
C THR A 488 -16.38 -25.29 33.30
N ARG A 489 -17.56 -24.67 33.24
CA ARG A 489 -18.73 -25.08 34.01
C ARG A 489 -19.34 -26.40 33.54
N ALA A 490 -19.12 -26.78 32.28
CA ALA A 490 -19.46 -28.11 31.77
C ALA A 490 -18.46 -29.17 32.24
N THR A 491 -17.18 -28.82 32.31
CA THR A 491 -16.09 -29.69 32.81
C THR A 491 -16.20 -29.90 34.32
N TYR A 492 -16.43 -28.80 35.06
CA TYR A 492 -16.56 -28.76 36.51
C TYR A 492 -17.94 -28.18 36.88
N ALA A 493 -18.95 -29.04 36.91
CA ALA A 493 -20.32 -28.64 37.19
C ALA A 493 -20.42 -27.81 38.49
N PRO A 494 -21.09 -26.63 38.48
CA PRO A 494 -21.05 -25.69 39.60
C PRO A 494 -21.74 -26.22 40.87
N ASP A 495 -22.66 -27.18 40.72
CA ASP A 495 -23.47 -27.76 41.78
C ASP A 495 -22.88 -29.03 42.43
N ILE A 496 -21.74 -29.54 41.94
CA ILE A 496 -21.06 -30.68 42.57
C ILE A 496 -20.46 -30.29 43.92
N SER A 497 -20.21 -31.28 44.77
CA SER A 497 -19.56 -31.05 46.06
C SER A 497 -18.10 -30.61 45.91
N ASN A 498 -17.54 -29.88 46.89
CA ASN A 498 -16.12 -29.51 46.88
C ASN A 498 -15.19 -30.74 46.85
N LEU A 499 -15.62 -31.86 47.45
CA LEU A 499 -14.91 -33.14 47.41
C LEU A 499 -14.83 -33.71 45.99
N GLU A 500 -15.97 -33.72 45.29
CA GLU A 500 -16.07 -34.20 43.91
C GLU A 500 -15.32 -33.28 42.95
N PHE A 501 -15.45 -31.97 43.12
CA PHE A 501 -14.69 -30.97 42.39
C PHE A 501 -13.18 -31.17 42.54
N ALA A 502 -12.66 -31.29 43.78
CA ALA A 502 -11.23 -31.52 44.01
C ALA A 502 -10.75 -32.82 43.37
N SER A 503 -11.56 -33.88 43.40
CA SER A 503 -11.23 -35.16 42.77
C SER A 503 -11.17 -35.06 41.24
N GLN A 504 -12.09 -34.31 40.61
CA GLN A 504 -12.08 -34.08 39.17
C GLN A 504 -10.85 -33.26 38.73
N VAL A 505 -10.47 -32.23 39.49
CA VAL A 505 -9.27 -31.42 39.20
C VAL A 505 -8.00 -32.27 39.29
N TYR A 506 -7.85 -33.10 40.33
CA TYR A 506 -6.72 -34.02 40.43
C TYR A 506 -6.67 -35.02 39.27
N GLN A 507 -7.83 -35.55 38.87
CA GLN A 507 -7.91 -36.48 37.76
C GLN A 507 -7.53 -35.81 36.42
N ASN A 508 -7.93 -34.56 36.21
CA ASN A 508 -7.58 -33.82 35.01
C ASN A 508 -6.09 -33.42 35.00
N VAL A 509 -5.66 -32.66 36.01
CA VAL A 509 -4.35 -32.00 36.06
C VAL A 509 -3.22 -33.01 36.31
N LEU A 510 -3.47 -33.99 37.18
CA LEU A 510 -2.45 -34.96 37.59
C LEU A 510 -2.72 -36.36 37.03
N GLY A 511 -3.90 -36.67 36.48
CA GLY A 511 -4.15 -38.00 35.90
C GLY A 511 -4.30 -39.10 36.95
N ARG A 512 -4.59 -38.75 38.21
CA ARG A 512 -4.77 -39.70 39.33
C ARG A 512 -5.79 -39.20 40.33
N SER A 513 -6.24 -40.10 41.20
CA SER A 513 -6.98 -39.71 42.40
C SER A 513 -6.07 -39.01 43.43
N PRO A 514 -6.61 -38.02 44.17
CA PRO A 514 -5.91 -37.42 45.29
C PRO A 514 -5.67 -38.43 46.40
N ASP A 515 -4.58 -38.28 47.14
CA ASP A 515 -4.36 -39.02 48.38
C ASP A 515 -5.32 -38.52 49.48
N VAL A 516 -5.55 -39.36 50.49
CA VAL A 516 -6.57 -39.11 51.52
C VAL A 516 -6.27 -37.82 52.31
N ASP A 517 -5.00 -37.56 52.61
CA ASP A 517 -4.59 -36.42 53.42
C ASP A 517 -4.65 -35.12 52.62
N GLY A 518 -4.16 -35.12 51.37
CA GLY A 518 -4.26 -34.00 50.44
C GLY A 518 -5.70 -33.66 50.09
N LEU A 519 -6.56 -34.66 49.85
CA LEU A 519 -7.98 -34.44 49.60
C LEU A 519 -8.68 -33.79 50.81
N ALA A 520 -8.40 -34.28 52.01
CA ALA A 520 -8.96 -33.72 53.24
C ALA A 520 -8.51 -32.27 53.48
N PHE A 521 -7.23 -31.98 53.21
CA PHE A 521 -6.69 -30.62 53.31
C PHE A 521 -7.41 -29.66 52.35
N TRP A 522 -7.47 -30.00 51.06
CA TRP A 522 -8.06 -29.13 50.04
C TRP A 522 -9.56 -28.95 50.20
N GLN A 523 -10.27 -30.03 50.53
CA GLN A 523 -11.69 -29.93 50.87
C GLN A 523 -11.90 -28.95 52.02
N GLY A 524 -11.08 -29.02 53.08
CA GLY A 524 -11.15 -28.09 54.19
C GLY A 524 -10.95 -26.62 53.80
N GLN A 525 -10.01 -26.33 52.89
CA GLN A 525 -9.78 -24.96 52.39
C GLN A 525 -10.95 -24.45 51.54
N LEU A 526 -11.54 -25.31 50.70
CA LEU A 526 -12.69 -24.97 49.86
C LEU A 526 -13.96 -24.78 50.71
N ASP A 527 -14.22 -25.66 51.67
CA ASP A 527 -15.40 -25.62 52.54
C ASP A 527 -15.37 -24.39 53.48
N SER A 528 -14.18 -23.97 53.91
CA SER A 528 -14.02 -22.76 54.73
C SER A 528 -14.05 -21.46 53.92
N GLY A 529 -14.02 -21.54 52.59
CA GLY A 529 -13.92 -20.38 51.70
C GLY A 529 -12.57 -19.67 51.78
N ASN A 530 -11.51 -20.33 52.29
CA ASN A 530 -10.16 -19.77 52.31
C ASN A 530 -9.59 -19.66 50.89
N ILE A 531 -9.99 -20.59 50.02
CA ILE A 531 -9.65 -20.61 48.61
C ILE A 531 -10.93 -20.83 47.79
N GLY A 532 -11.08 -20.05 46.71
CA GLY A 532 -12.16 -20.26 45.74
C GLY A 532 -11.84 -21.43 44.79
N ARG A 533 -12.86 -21.95 44.11
CA ARG A 533 -12.69 -23.07 43.15
C ARG A 533 -11.71 -22.75 42.02
N GLY A 534 -11.75 -21.53 41.48
CA GLY A 534 -10.79 -21.08 40.47
C GLY A 534 -9.36 -21.07 41.00
N ALA A 535 -9.12 -20.40 42.12
CA ALA A 535 -7.80 -20.36 42.75
C ALA A 535 -7.28 -21.76 43.12
N PHE A 536 -8.16 -22.68 43.52
CA PHE A 536 -7.75 -24.05 43.82
C PHE A 536 -7.16 -24.80 42.62
N ILE A 537 -7.73 -24.66 41.42
CA ILE A 537 -7.16 -25.29 40.21
C ILE A 537 -5.73 -24.80 39.97
N LEU A 538 -5.52 -23.47 40.09
CA LEU A 538 -4.21 -22.86 39.96
C LEU A 538 -3.22 -23.35 41.03
N GLU A 539 -3.66 -23.55 42.27
CA GLU A 539 -2.80 -24.09 43.34
C GLU A 539 -2.41 -25.56 43.13
N VAL A 540 -3.29 -26.39 42.55
CA VAL A 540 -2.92 -27.77 42.16
C VAL A 540 -1.82 -27.75 41.10
N LEU A 541 -1.95 -26.87 40.11
CA LEU A 541 -0.97 -26.68 39.03
C LEU A 541 0.38 -26.17 39.57
N LYS A 542 0.36 -25.13 40.41
CA LYS A 542 1.54 -24.62 41.12
C LYS A 542 2.19 -25.73 41.96
N GLY A 543 1.39 -26.48 42.71
CA GLY A 543 1.84 -27.59 43.56
C GLY A 543 2.59 -28.69 42.80
N ALA A 544 2.13 -29.05 41.60
CA ALA A 544 2.82 -30.02 40.75
C ALA A 544 4.22 -29.55 40.33
N LYS A 545 4.43 -28.24 40.19
CA LYS A 545 5.67 -27.62 39.69
C LYS A 545 6.67 -27.23 40.79
N VAL A 546 6.29 -27.30 42.06
CA VAL A 546 7.20 -27.01 43.19
C VAL A 546 8.43 -27.93 43.15
N ASP A 547 9.57 -27.39 43.57
CA ASP A 547 10.80 -28.17 43.71
C ASP A 547 10.64 -29.38 44.63
N LEU A 548 11.35 -30.46 44.33
CA LEU A 548 11.35 -31.67 45.16
C LEU A 548 11.87 -31.34 46.57
N ASP A 549 11.09 -31.65 47.60
CA ASP A 549 11.54 -31.50 48.99
C ASP A 549 12.66 -32.51 49.29
N ALA A 550 13.82 -31.99 49.72
CA ALA A 550 14.98 -32.80 50.10
C ALA A 550 14.70 -33.74 51.31
N GLY A 551 13.63 -33.48 52.07
CA GLY A 551 13.16 -34.33 53.17
C GLY A 551 12.06 -35.33 52.80
N ALA A 552 11.55 -35.32 51.56
CA ALA A 552 10.46 -36.19 51.13
C ALA A 552 10.86 -37.67 51.05
N SER A 553 9.88 -38.56 51.19
CA SER A 553 10.14 -39.99 50.99
C SER A 553 10.33 -40.31 49.50
N GLN A 554 11.04 -41.40 49.18
CA GLN A 554 11.22 -41.81 47.77
C GLN A 554 9.88 -42.01 47.05
N THR A 555 8.87 -42.53 47.75
CA THR A 555 7.52 -42.71 47.20
C THR A 555 6.89 -41.36 46.82
N ASP A 556 7.07 -40.32 47.64
CA ASP A 556 6.53 -38.99 47.36
C ASP A 556 7.28 -38.32 46.20
N ILE A 557 8.59 -38.50 46.14
CA ILE A 557 9.43 -38.04 45.02
C ILE A 557 8.99 -38.71 43.71
N ASP A 558 8.83 -40.04 43.71
CA ASP A 558 8.41 -40.81 42.52
C ASP A 558 7.00 -40.39 42.06
N LEU A 559 6.09 -40.13 43.02
CA LEU A 559 4.74 -39.64 42.73
C LEU A 559 4.78 -38.25 42.10
N GLN A 560 5.54 -37.32 42.67
CA GLN A 560 5.67 -35.95 42.17
C GLN A 560 6.34 -35.92 40.79
N LEU A 561 7.37 -36.74 40.55
CA LEU A 561 7.99 -36.88 39.23
C LEU A 561 7.00 -37.45 38.20
N SER A 562 6.17 -38.41 38.60
CA SER A 562 5.13 -38.95 37.72
C SER A 562 4.02 -37.95 37.44
N ASP A 563 3.64 -37.12 38.41
CA ASP A 563 2.68 -36.02 38.23
C ASP A 563 3.23 -34.96 37.28
N ARG A 564 4.50 -34.56 37.45
CA ARG A 564 5.20 -33.61 36.55
C ARG A 564 5.32 -34.15 35.13
N SER A 565 5.66 -35.43 34.96
CA SER A 565 5.75 -36.07 33.64
C SER A 565 4.41 -36.13 32.93
N TYR A 566 3.33 -36.44 33.66
CA TYR A 566 1.97 -36.43 33.10
C TYR A 566 1.56 -35.03 32.63
N LEU A 567 1.74 -34.01 33.48
CA LEU A 567 1.42 -32.63 33.12
C LEU A 567 2.27 -32.15 31.94
N SER A 568 3.59 -32.38 31.97
CA SER A 568 4.51 -32.02 30.89
C SER A 568 4.07 -32.61 29.55
N THR A 569 3.66 -33.88 29.51
CA THR A 569 3.22 -34.51 28.26
C THR A 569 1.92 -33.87 27.73
N LYS A 570 0.98 -33.51 28.60
CA LYS A 570 -0.22 -32.77 28.19
C LYS A 570 0.15 -31.36 27.69
N THR A 571 1.11 -30.71 28.32
CA THR A 571 1.64 -29.42 27.88
C THR A 571 2.31 -29.53 26.51
N ASP A 572 3.10 -30.57 26.25
CA ASP A 572 3.75 -30.79 24.95
C ASP A 572 2.71 -31.02 23.85
N LEU A 573 1.68 -31.85 24.11
CA LEU A 573 0.57 -32.07 23.17
C LEU A 573 -0.24 -30.80 22.92
N GLY A 574 -0.49 -30.00 23.98
CA GLY A 574 -1.21 -28.73 23.86
C GLY A 574 -0.41 -27.68 23.09
N THR A 575 0.90 -27.62 23.30
CA THR A 575 1.83 -26.77 22.54
C THR A 575 1.84 -27.19 21.08
N TYR A 576 1.96 -28.48 20.80
CA TYR A 576 1.93 -29.00 19.44
C TYR A 576 0.62 -28.63 18.71
N PHE A 577 -0.53 -28.82 19.36
CA PHE A 577 -1.84 -28.50 18.78
C PHE A 577 -2.05 -26.99 18.55
N GLY A 578 -1.90 -26.17 19.59
CA GLY A 578 -2.33 -24.77 19.57
C GLY A 578 -1.24 -23.77 19.20
N VAL A 579 0.04 -24.07 19.49
CA VAL A 579 1.18 -23.17 19.23
C VAL A 579 1.80 -23.49 17.86
N ILE A 580 2.18 -24.76 17.67
CA ILE A 580 2.94 -25.19 16.49
C ILE A 580 2.02 -25.43 15.28
N LYS A 581 0.95 -26.20 15.45
CA LYS A 581 -0.02 -26.48 14.39
C LYS A 581 -1.08 -25.38 14.24
N GLY A 582 -1.25 -24.55 15.27
CA GLY A 582 -2.14 -23.39 15.21
C GLY A 582 -3.62 -23.73 15.04
N LEU A 583 -4.05 -24.89 15.53
CA LEU A 583 -5.44 -25.35 15.37
C LEU A 583 -6.39 -24.68 16.36
N SER A 584 -7.58 -24.30 15.89
CA SER A 584 -8.57 -23.56 16.69
C SER A 584 -9.87 -24.31 16.97
N ASP A 585 -10.10 -25.50 16.40
CA ASP A 585 -11.31 -26.28 16.71
C ASP A 585 -11.22 -26.90 18.12
N VAL A 586 -12.18 -26.52 18.98
CA VAL A 586 -12.22 -26.93 20.39
C VAL A 586 -12.57 -28.42 20.57
N ASN A 587 -13.31 -29.02 19.62
CA ASN A 587 -13.63 -30.46 19.67
C ASN A 587 -12.41 -31.28 19.31
N ASP A 588 -11.62 -30.87 18.32
CA ASP A 588 -10.36 -31.52 17.97
C ASP A 588 -9.34 -31.37 19.10
N ALA A 589 -9.24 -30.17 19.69
CA ALA A 589 -8.42 -29.92 20.86
C ALA A 589 -8.74 -30.87 22.03
N SER A 590 -10.03 -31.11 22.27
CA SER A 590 -10.50 -32.04 23.31
C SER A 590 -10.24 -33.49 22.93
N ALA A 591 -10.54 -33.87 21.69
CA ALA A 591 -10.40 -35.24 21.23
C ALA A 591 -8.93 -35.70 21.18
N ALA A 592 -8.01 -34.84 20.77
CA ALA A 592 -6.58 -35.11 20.80
C ALA A 592 -6.09 -35.33 22.25
N MET A 593 -6.48 -34.45 23.18
CA MET A 593 -6.06 -34.53 24.58
C MET A 593 -6.62 -35.77 25.30
N GLN A 594 -7.83 -36.21 24.95
CA GLN A 594 -8.48 -37.39 25.54
C GLN A 594 -7.85 -38.72 25.12
N LEU A 595 -7.09 -38.76 24.02
CA LEU A 595 -6.38 -39.97 23.60
C LEU A 595 -5.22 -40.29 24.55
N PHE A 596 -4.63 -39.27 25.18
CA PHE A 596 -3.50 -39.46 26.08
C PHE A 596 -3.89 -40.17 27.38
N VAL A 597 -3.11 -41.19 27.74
CA VAL A 597 -3.25 -41.97 28.97
C VAL A 597 -1.94 -41.92 29.75
N ARG A 598 -2.02 -41.60 31.05
CA ARG A 598 -0.87 -41.52 31.96
C ARG A 598 0.02 -42.76 31.86
N GLY A 599 1.30 -42.54 31.51
CA GLY A 599 2.33 -43.58 31.44
C GLY A 599 2.26 -44.49 30.21
N SER A 600 1.56 -44.09 29.15
CA SER A 600 1.42 -44.86 27.90
C SER A 600 2.00 -44.12 26.69
N ASP A 601 3.21 -44.45 26.28
CA ASP A 601 3.86 -43.83 25.11
C ASP A 601 3.04 -44.03 23.81
N THR A 602 2.38 -45.18 23.68
CA THR A 602 1.48 -45.45 22.53
C THR A 602 0.34 -44.45 22.44
N SER A 603 -0.18 -44.00 23.59
CA SER A 603 -1.27 -43.02 23.63
C SER A 603 -0.81 -41.62 23.22
N VAL A 604 0.45 -41.27 23.49
CA VAL A 604 1.06 -40.02 23.01
C VAL A 604 1.14 -40.03 21.49
N GLN A 605 1.65 -41.12 20.91
CA GLN A 605 1.72 -41.28 19.46
C GLN A 605 0.34 -41.19 18.79
N SER A 606 -0.69 -41.82 19.38
CA SER A 606 -2.06 -41.72 18.87
C SER A 606 -2.61 -40.29 18.91
N ALA A 607 -2.25 -39.51 19.94
CA ALA A 607 -2.62 -38.11 20.01
C ALA A 607 -1.93 -37.28 18.91
N ILE A 608 -0.61 -37.46 18.70
CA ILE A 608 0.15 -36.78 17.63
C ILE A 608 -0.45 -37.10 16.26
N GLU A 609 -0.70 -38.38 15.95
CA GLU A 609 -1.29 -38.81 14.67
C GLU A 609 -2.66 -38.19 14.43
N ARG A 610 -3.46 -37.97 15.49
CA ARG A 610 -4.73 -37.26 15.39
C ARG A 610 -4.51 -35.78 15.09
N ILE A 611 -3.64 -35.11 15.82
CA ILE A 611 -3.34 -33.68 15.63
C ILE A 611 -2.82 -33.43 14.20
N ASP A 612 -1.95 -34.31 13.69
CA ASP A 612 -1.47 -34.22 12.31
C ASP A 612 -2.58 -34.40 11.27
N ALA A 613 -3.54 -35.29 11.53
CA ALA A 613 -4.68 -35.50 10.65
C ALA A 613 -5.63 -34.28 10.65
N ASP A 614 -5.91 -33.71 11.82
CA ASP A 614 -6.73 -32.50 11.96
C ASP A 614 -6.02 -31.31 11.28
N TYR A 615 -4.71 -31.16 11.45
CA TYR A 615 -3.91 -30.14 10.75
C TYR A 615 -3.94 -30.31 9.23
N ALA A 616 -3.77 -31.53 8.73
CA ALA A 616 -3.87 -31.79 7.30
C ALA A 616 -5.27 -31.47 6.74
N ALA A 617 -6.33 -31.65 7.54
CA ALA A 617 -7.69 -31.28 7.16
C ALA A 617 -7.88 -29.76 7.16
N ALA A 618 -7.37 -29.06 8.18
CA ALA A 618 -7.45 -27.60 8.29
C ALA A 618 -6.74 -26.87 7.13
N LEU A 619 -5.65 -27.45 6.61
CA LEU A 619 -4.91 -26.91 5.47
C LEU A 619 -5.58 -27.11 4.10
N ALA A 620 -6.68 -27.85 4.02
CA ALA A 620 -7.42 -27.99 2.75
C ALA A 620 -8.03 -26.65 2.31
N ASP A 621 -8.15 -26.44 1.01
CA ASP A 621 -8.65 -25.17 0.42
C ASP A 621 -10.09 -24.84 0.80
N ASP A 622 -10.91 -25.86 1.10
CA ASP A 622 -12.33 -25.78 1.42
C ASP A 622 -12.65 -26.07 2.89
N SER A 623 -11.64 -26.18 3.76
CA SER A 623 -11.82 -26.56 5.18
C SER A 623 -12.72 -25.57 5.93
N GLY A 624 -12.60 -24.28 5.60
CA GLY A 624 -13.20 -23.19 6.36
C GLY A 624 -12.59 -23.01 7.75
N GLU A 625 -11.47 -23.68 8.05
CA GLU A 625 -10.78 -23.65 9.34
C GLU A 625 -9.56 -22.74 9.29
N MET A 626 -9.58 -21.67 10.07
CA MET A 626 -8.41 -20.80 10.22
C MET A 626 -7.30 -21.49 11.02
N VAL A 627 -6.06 -21.31 10.57
CA VAL A 627 -4.85 -21.75 11.27
C VAL A 627 -4.10 -20.52 11.79
N MET A 628 -3.69 -20.52 13.07
CA MET A 628 -2.93 -19.42 13.69
C MET A 628 -1.74 -19.94 14.49
N GLN A 629 -0.53 -19.77 13.97
CA GLN A 629 0.69 -20.33 14.54
C GLN A 629 1.55 -19.26 15.20
N LEU A 630 2.41 -19.71 16.11
CA LEU A 630 3.47 -18.91 16.71
C LEU A 630 4.83 -19.44 16.27
N VAL A 631 5.59 -18.59 15.57
CA VAL A 631 6.85 -18.99 14.94
C VAL A 631 8.03 -18.49 15.77
N GLY A 632 8.96 -19.41 16.06
CA GLY A 632 10.20 -19.10 16.78
C GLY A 632 10.03 -18.84 18.27
N VAL A 633 8.87 -19.18 18.85
CA VAL A 633 8.56 -18.91 20.27
C VAL A 633 8.66 -20.18 21.14
N ALA A 634 8.33 -21.34 20.57
CA ALA A 634 8.52 -22.64 21.20
C ALA A 634 9.06 -23.64 20.17
N ASP A 635 9.94 -24.54 20.62
CA ASP A 635 10.41 -25.66 19.81
C ASP A 635 9.32 -26.73 19.69
N ASP A 636 9.28 -27.45 18.58
CA ASP A 636 8.42 -28.62 18.43
C ASP A 636 8.88 -29.73 19.39
N PRO A 637 8.07 -30.09 20.41
CA PRO A 637 8.46 -31.09 21.42
C PRO A 637 8.57 -32.51 20.83
N PHE A 638 8.09 -32.73 19.61
CA PHE A 638 8.05 -34.03 18.93
C PHE A 638 8.89 -34.08 17.66
N ALA A 639 9.71 -33.05 17.39
CA ALA A 639 10.66 -33.08 16.28
C ALA A 639 11.67 -34.23 16.45
N VAL A 640 11.92 -34.97 15.37
CA VAL A 640 12.77 -36.19 15.34
C VAL A 640 14.19 -35.91 14.89
#